data_AF-A0AA36IWZ3-F1
#
_entry.id   AF-A0AA36IWZ3-F1
#
_cell.length_a   1.000
_cell.length_b   1.000
_cell.length_c   1.000
_cell.angle_alpha   90.00
_cell.angle_beta   90.00
_cell.angle_gamma   90.00
#
_symmetry.space_group_name_H-M   'P 1'
#
loop_
_entity.id
_entity.type
_entity.pdbx_description
1 polymer ?
#
loop_
_entity_poly.entity_id
_entity_poly.type
_entity_poly.pdbx_seq_one_letter_code
_entity_poly.pdbx_strand_id
1 'polypeptide(L)'
;MDFSWPRKSWDPAALFLLTASAAGAACLFQWYKDCQLLLSLGLYLRRCLGGRCREVEGGSQTKVPDGPELEDLGAGEGGQRPQWGSGEVRQRRRAAYAPGPGTTTEAYLPGKQKIYLKTYGCAHNNSDSEFMMGLLQDYGYSFTETWQDADALVVNSCTVKGPSQDSAVNLVKGARAAGKPVVLAGCVPSADAGLARSMQDVSMLGVSQLDRVVEVVERSLQGHTVSLLNHRSSLPSLDLPKVRKNRCVEIIPISGGCLGNCSYCKTKHARGSLSSYTEEAIVARALQAVAEGVSEVWLTSEDTGAYGLDIGTNIALLLRRVADALPEHAMLKLGMTNPPYMLAHIDAVAEVLRRPNVFEYLHVPVQSGSDAVLRAMVREYTSADFRNLVDGLRAQVPDLFLGTDVICGFPAEGEEDHRASMDLVREYHFPMLNISQFYPRPNTPAARLKKLPGNVVKARSTEMTQLFESYRTWDHLVGQTQRVWFSDTDEKHAQTVGHTKGYAKVVVTWTCPLEKFSAVVDAMHLDVATTDVATLKQARTKLLNALAAAQEAELPRVERSVAEQQRRRLHNALQDMKGQLRVSCRIRPLSAKEKAKDSAHAVVPLDTSRVEITLPDLPPQVFEFDSVFRPDAPQQVVEEIFEDCRDLVQSAVDGHNVTVMTYGQTGAGKTYTLFGSKDQEGLVQYMIREVFARLSDHEDGQARKVTVTGSALELYNNHFIDLLRPIDRTGRQSPGVKVCVDAQGCVEVDGLAQLVAQEPSELLQILQKGLAQRVVAEHAMNADSSRSHMVFTVRLAAEGRRASRKLTFCDLGGCERLKKSQVAGDLQKEAIEINKSLSALSSVIEAVAGRRRHVPYRDHKLTRLLRDAVGGTAKVLMYVCCSPATSNMEETAAALKLASRAAKAELGLSCVCCFNWLGAWKNTWWLGSK
;
A
#
# COMPACT_ATOMS: atom_id res chain seq x y z
N MET A 1 9.91 -26.32 59.65
CA MET A 1 8.82 -26.74 60.56
C MET A 1 7.51 -26.28 59.93
N ASP A 2 6.74 -27.28 59.48
CA ASP A 2 5.28 -27.41 59.61
C ASP A 2 4.37 -26.22 59.25
N PHE A 3 3.63 -26.28 58.14
CA PHE A 3 2.32 -26.95 57.94
C PHE A 3 1.10 -26.01 58.18
N SER A 4 0.46 -25.66 57.05
CA SER A 4 -0.99 -25.66 56.76
C SER A 4 -2.03 -24.87 57.58
N TRP A 5 -2.74 -23.97 56.84
CA TRP A 5 -4.21 -23.73 56.74
C TRP A 5 -4.97 -23.16 57.98
N PRO A 6 -6.19 -22.55 57.85
CA PRO A 6 -7.13 -22.56 56.72
C PRO A 6 -7.90 -21.24 56.37
N ARG A 7 -8.70 -21.35 55.29
CA ARG A 7 -9.76 -20.44 54.79
C ARG A 7 -10.99 -20.32 55.71
N LYS A 8 -11.72 -19.19 55.60
CA LYS A 8 -13.20 -19.03 55.49
C LYS A 8 -13.51 -17.52 55.29
N SER A 9 -13.86 -17.05 54.09
CA SER A 9 -15.23 -16.84 53.52
C SER A 9 -16.09 -15.83 54.28
N TRP A 10 -16.59 -14.80 53.58
CA TRP A 10 -17.98 -14.36 53.39
C TRP A 10 -18.01 -12.86 52.98
N ASP A 11 -18.68 -12.60 51.87
CA ASP A 11 -18.95 -11.35 51.10
C ASP A 11 -20.14 -10.56 51.75
N PRO A 12 -20.74 -9.45 51.21
CA PRO A 12 -20.33 -8.28 50.40
C PRO A 12 -20.81 -6.92 50.98
N ALA A 13 -20.39 -5.81 50.33
CA ALA A 13 -21.11 -4.53 50.10
C ALA A 13 -21.37 -3.50 51.25
N ALA A 14 -20.71 -2.35 51.09
CA ALA A 14 -21.23 -0.97 51.07
C ALA A 14 -21.95 -0.35 52.29
N LEU A 15 -21.39 0.77 52.81
CA LEU A 15 -21.99 2.11 53.01
C LEU A 15 -20.99 2.99 53.82
N PHE A 16 -20.36 4.05 53.31
CA PHE A 16 -20.80 5.45 53.05
C PHE A 16 -20.55 6.45 54.21
N LEU A 17 -19.93 7.61 53.85
CA LEU A 17 -20.01 9.00 54.41
C LEU A 17 -19.05 9.41 55.55
N LEU A 18 -18.43 10.61 55.61
CA LEU A 18 -18.18 11.77 54.72
C LEU A 18 -17.32 12.82 55.48
N THR A 19 -16.88 13.87 54.75
CA THR A 19 -16.33 15.21 55.13
C THR A 19 -14.79 15.31 55.32
N ALA A 20 -14.04 15.89 54.36
CA ALA A 20 -13.78 17.33 54.02
C ALA A 20 -12.46 17.80 54.70
N SER A 21 -11.53 18.62 54.16
CA SER A 21 -11.48 19.55 53.03
C SER A 21 -10.01 19.87 52.64
N ALA A 22 -9.84 20.50 51.48
CA ALA A 22 -8.61 20.95 50.83
C ALA A 22 -7.72 21.97 51.61
N ALA A 23 -6.41 21.97 51.32
CA ALA A 23 -5.59 23.13 50.89
C ALA A 23 -4.08 22.84 51.10
N GLY A 24 -3.28 22.95 50.02
CA GLY A 24 -1.82 22.85 50.11
C GLY A 24 -1.08 22.53 48.81
N ALA A 25 -1.49 23.12 47.69
CA ALA A 25 -0.68 23.16 46.48
C ALA A 25 0.33 24.31 46.58
N ALA A 26 1.62 24.04 46.31
CA ALA A 26 2.63 24.94 45.73
C ALA A 26 4.04 24.60 46.23
N CYS A 27 4.78 23.72 45.52
CA CYS A 27 6.25 23.84 45.49
C CYS A 27 7.01 23.06 44.41
N LEU A 28 6.38 22.23 43.57
CA LEU A 28 7.11 21.41 42.58
C LEU A 28 6.66 21.57 41.12
N PHE A 29 5.76 22.53 40.82
CA PHE A 29 5.26 22.78 39.47
C PHE A 29 5.77 24.08 38.82
N GLN A 30 6.68 24.81 39.49
CA GLN A 30 7.22 26.10 39.04
C GLN A 30 8.65 26.01 38.46
N TRP A 31 9.24 24.82 38.36
CA TRP A 31 10.57 24.64 37.74
C TRP A 31 10.54 23.95 36.36
N TYR A 32 9.38 23.42 35.96
CA TYR A 32 9.19 22.73 34.67
C TYR A 32 8.48 23.58 33.60
N LYS A 33 8.01 24.79 33.95
CA LYS A 33 7.31 25.71 33.03
C LYS A 33 8.19 26.84 32.44
N ASP A 34 9.42 27.01 32.89
CA ASP A 34 10.29 28.12 32.45
C ASP A 34 11.42 27.74 31.47
N CYS A 35 11.44 26.52 30.90
CA CYS A 35 12.51 26.09 29.99
C CYS A 35 12.09 25.50 28.62
N GLN A 36 10.83 25.58 28.18
CA GLN A 36 10.45 25.16 26.81
C GLN A 36 9.42 26.07 26.15
N LEU A 37 9.70 27.37 26.16
CA LEU A 37 8.94 28.35 25.37
C LEU A 37 9.86 29.45 24.84
N LEU A 38 10.94 29.06 24.14
CA LEU A 38 11.81 29.98 23.38
C LEU A 38 12.71 29.19 22.40
N LEU A 39 12.16 28.55 21.35
CA LEU A 39 12.87 28.19 20.11
C LEU A 39 11.96 27.59 19.02
N SER A 40 10.80 28.21 18.77
CA SER A 40 9.92 27.86 17.66
C SER A 40 9.21 29.07 17.05
N LEU A 41 9.93 30.17 16.85
CA LEU A 41 9.47 31.31 16.03
C LEU A 41 10.64 32.20 15.61
N GLY A 42 11.48 31.70 14.71
CA GLY A 42 12.58 32.48 14.17
C GLY A 42 13.36 31.74 13.09
N LEU A 43 12.74 31.43 11.94
CA LEU A 43 13.42 31.18 10.65
C LEU A 43 12.43 30.99 9.48
N TYR A 44 11.34 31.77 9.41
CA TYR A 44 10.48 31.82 8.20
C TYR A 44 10.11 33.23 7.72
N LEU A 45 10.71 34.29 8.28
CA LEU A 45 10.51 35.67 7.84
C LEU A 45 11.86 36.42 7.83
N ARG A 46 12.71 36.14 6.84
CA ARG A 46 13.85 37.00 6.46
C ARG A 46 14.39 36.70 5.06
N ARG A 47 13.50 36.51 4.09
CA ARG A 47 13.89 36.38 2.68
C ARG A 47 12.96 37.18 1.77
N CYS A 48 12.88 38.49 2.04
CA CYS A 48 12.49 39.53 1.10
C CYS A 48 12.89 40.88 1.69
N LEU A 49 13.58 41.69 0.90
CA LEU A 49 13.96 43.10 1.10
C LEU A 49 15.31 43.40 1.79
N GLY A 50 16.15 44.14 1.06
CA GLY A 50 17.09 45.11 1.65
C GLY A 50 18.57 44.83 1.41
N GLY A 51 19.09 45.28 0.26
CA GLY A 51 20.52 45.20 -0.06
C GLY A 51 21.42 46.16 0.72
N ARG A 52 22.73 45.88 0.69
CA ARG A 52 23.81 46.78 0.22
C ARG A 52 25.20 46.17 0.46
N CYS A 53 25.97 46.18 -0.63
CA CYS A 53 27.40 46.46 -0.77
C CYS A 53 28.42 45.93 0.26
N ARG A 54 29.35 45.09 -0.23
CA ARG A 54 30.79 45.41 -0.24
C ARG A 54 31.53 44.60 -1.31
N GLU A 55 32.22 45.34 -2.16
CA GLU A 55 33.21 44.90 -3.16
C GLU A 55 34.43 44.25 -2.48
N VAL A 56 35.10 43.32 -3.17
CA VAL A 56 36.52 43.44 -3.62
C VAL A 56 36.80 42.40 -4.74
N GLU A 57 36.99 42.95 -5.94
CA GLU A 57 37.95 42.65 -7.04
C GLU A 57 38.46 41.25 -7.46
N GLY A 58 38.46 41.07 -8.79
CA GLY A 58 39.43 40.32 -9.60
C GLY A 58 38.93 38.95 -10.09
N GLY A 59 38.70 38.64 -11.36
CA GLY A 59 39.04 39.25 -12.64
C GLY A 59 39.60 38.16 -13.57
N SER A 60 38.85 37.70 -14.58
CA SER A 60 39.38 37.42 -15.93
C SER A 60 38.27 36.94 -16.88
N GLN A 61 38.28 37.56 -18.06
CA GLN A 61 37.36 37.47 -19.19
C GLN A 61 37.44 36.14 -19.94
N THR A 62 36.35 35.74 -20.63
CA THR A 62 36.35 35.52 -22.10
C THR A 62 34.93 35.36 -22.69
N LYS A 63 34.56 36.37 -23.49
CA LYS A 63 33.80 36.43 -24.76
C LYS A 63 32.76 35.35 -25.13
N VAL A 64 31.55 35.85 -25.42
CA VAL A 64 30.49 35.27 -26.28
C VAL A 64 30.43 36.08 -27.58
N PRO A 65 30.02 35.50 -28.74
CA PRO A 65 29.47 36.26 -29.85
C PRO A 65 27.96 36.01 -30.08
N ASP A 66 27.27 37.14 -30.23
CA ASP A 66 25.95 37.56 -30.74
C ASP A 66 25.01 36.61 -31.53
N GLY A 67 23.73 36.61 -31.09
CA GLY A 67 22.47 36.92 -31.84
C GLY A 67 21.95 36.02 -32.99
N PRO A 68 20.63 36.00 -33.31
CA PRO A 68 19.63 37.04 -33.01
C PRO A 68 18.33 36.55 -32.30
N GLU A 69 17.57 37.56 -31.87
CA GLU A 69 16.27 37.53 -31.19
C GLU A 69 15.12 36.92 -32.02
N LEU A 70 14.19 36.26 -31.31
CA LEU A 70 12.76 36.22 -31.67
C LEU A 70 11.93 35.99 -30.40
N GLU A 71 10.95 36.86 -30.22
CA GLU A 71 10.02 36.97 -29.10
C GLU A 71 9.18 35.69 -28.88
N ASP A 72 8.91 35.35 -27.61
CA ASP A 72 7.59 35.54 -26.98
C ASP A 72 7.21 34.44 -25.95
N LEU A 73 6.52 34.88 -24.90
CA LEU A 73 5.73 34.14 -23.89
C LEU A 73 6.44 33.36 -22.78
N GLY A 74 6.40 33.96 -21.58
CA GLY A 74 6.86 33.40 -20.32
C GLY A 74 5.99 32.27 -19.76
N ALA A 75 6.67 31.29 -19.14
CA ALA A 75 6.10 30.31 -18.23
C ALA A 75 6.93 30.32 -16.93
N GLY A 76 6.30 30.78 -15.85
CA GLY A 76 6.85 30.75 -14.50
C GLY A 76 6.85 29.33 -13.92
N GLU A 77 8.05 28.91 -13.51
CA GLU A 77 8.42 27.99 -12.42
C GLU A 77 7.46 26.83 -12.07
N GLY A 78 7.63 25.71 -12.77
CA GLY A 78 7.20 24.38 -12.34
C GLY A 78 8.35 23.60 -11.70
N GLY A 79 8.09 22.97 -10.55
CA GLY A 79 9.04 22.12 -9.83
C GLY A 79 9.66 21.04 -10.75
N GLN A 80 10.99 20.97 -10.72
CA GLN A 80 11.77 20.08 -11.56
C GLN A 80 11.48 18.61 -11.22
N ARG A 81 11.02 17.86 -12.23
CA ARG A 81 11.15 16.40 -12.29
C ARG A 81 12.65 16.06 -12.26
N PRO A 82 13.07 14.95 -11.63
CA PRO A 82 14.48 14.56 -11.68
C PRO A 82 14.90 14.40 -13.14
N GLN A 83 15.88 15.20 -13.56
CA GLN A 83 16.53 15.02 -14.85
C GLN A 83 17.31 13.71 -14.81
N TRP A 84 16.96 12.79 -15.69
CA TRP A 84 17.64 11.50 -15.83
C TRP A 84 19.06 11.73 -16.35
N GLY A 85 20.06 11.28 -15.57
CA GLY A 85 21.47 11.41 -15.91
C GLY A 85 21.88 10.58 -17.13
N SER A 86 22.94 11.01 -17.81
CA SER A 86 23.51 10.41 -19.02
C SER A 86 24.06 8.99 -18.76
N GLY A 87 23.27 7.96 -19.05
CA GLY A 87 23.74 6.58 -19.25
C GLY A 87 23.93 6.27 -20.74
N GLU A 88 24.74 5.27 -21.09
CA GLU A 88 24.88 4.81 -22.47
C GLU A 88 23.57 4.12 -22.92
N VAL A 89 22.73 4.84 -23.66
CA VAL A 89 21.50 4.30 -24.28
C VAL A 89 21.82 3.94 -25.72
N ARG A 90 21.85 2.65 -26.06
CA ARG A 90 21.95 2.20 -27.46
C ARG A 90 20.55 2.08 -28.07
N GLN A 91 20.19 3.00 -28.97
CA GLN A 91 19.02 2.85 -29.84
C GLN A 91 19.31 1.82 -30.94
N ARG A 92 18.47 0.79 -31.08
CA ARG A 92 18.45 -0.03 -32.30
C ARG A 92 17.80 0.74 -33.44
N ARG A 93 18.45 0.78 -34.62
CA ARG A 93 17.74 0.88 -35.90
C ARG A 93 16.84 -0.36 -36.02
N ARG A 94 15.55 -0.16 -36.32
CA ARG A 94 14.52 -1.20 -36.52
C ARG A 94 15.07 -2.41 -37.29
N ALA A 95 15.24 -3.53 -36.60
CA ALA A 95 15.05 -4.84 -37.21
C ALA A 95 13.62 -5.25 -36.86
N ALA A 96 12.81 -5.54 -37.87
CA ALA A 96 11.37 -5.71 -37.78
C ALA A 96 10.95 -6.69 -36.68
N TYR A 97 10.34 -6.17 -35.62
CA TYR A 97 9.48 -6.92 -34.73
C TYR A 97 8.15 -7.07 -35.44
N ALA A 98 7.87 -8.27 -35.96
CA ALA A 98 6.52 -8.66 -36.32
C ALA A 98 5.86 -9.17 -35.02
N PRO A 99 4.83 -8.50 -34.49
CA PRO A 99 4.09 -9.04 -33.36
C PRO A 99 3.47 -10.39 -33.79
N GLY A 100 3.58 -11.39 -32.93
CA GLY A 100 2.88 -12.66 -33.12
C GLY A 100 1.37 -12.43 -33.28
N PRO A 101 0.66 -13.30 -34.01
CA PRO A 101 -0.75 -13.08 -34.31
C PRO A 101 -1.57 -13.22 -33.01
N GLY A 102 -1.96 -12.10 -32.41
CA GLY A 102 -2.84 -12.10 -31.23
C GLY A 102 -2.82 -10.87 -30.31
N THR A 103 -1.92 -9.89 -30.49
CA THR A 103 -1.93 -8.68 -29.63
C THR A 103 -2.19 -7.43 -30.46
N THR A 104 -3.45 -6.99 -30.43
CA THR A 104 -3.82 -5.61 -30.79
C THR A 104 -3.01 -4.64 -29.95
N THR A 105 -2.44 -3.62 -30.59
CA THR A 105 -1.75 -2.47 -29.99
C THR A 105 -2.61 -1.78 -28.94
N GLU A 106 -2.60 -2.29 -27.71
CA GLU A 106 -2.95 -1.51 -26.52
C GLU A 106 -1.87 -0.44 -26.31
N ALA A 107 -2.31 0.77 -26.00
CA ALA A 107 -1.38 1.86 -25.69
C ALA A 107 -0.50 1.43 -24.52
N TYR A 108 0.82 1.43 -24.71
CA TYR A 108 1.81 1.21 -23.65
C TYR A 108 1.52 2.18 -22.49
N LEU A 109 0.94 1.67 -21.42
CA LEU A 109 0.71 2.38 -20.16
C LEU A 109 1.84 1.98 -19.20
N PRO A 110 2.79 2.88 -18.89
CA PRO A 110 3.86 2.62 -17.94
C PRO A 110 3.33 2.11 -16.60
N GLY A 111 4.02 1.14 -16.00
CA GLY A 111 3.71 0.64 -14.67
C GLY A 111 2.48 -0.28 -14.53
N LYS A 112 1.85 -0.75 -15.61
CA LYS A 112 0.74 -1.74 -15.52
C LYS A 112 1.15 -3.18 -15.83
N GLN A 113 2.39 -3.40 -16.22
CA GLN A 113 2.90 -4.70 -16.66
C GLN A 113 3.17 -5.64 -15.47
N LYS A 114 3.20 -6.94 -15.75
CA LYS A 114 3.60 -8.00 -14.82
C LYS A 114 5.10 -8.27 -14.92
N ILE A 115 5.79 -8.20 -13.79
CA ILE A 115 7.22 -8.44 -13.68
C ILE A 115 7.47 -9.79 -12.99
N TYR A 116 8.34 -10.61 -13.57
CA TYR A 116 8.87 -11.78 -12.87
C TYR A 116 10.26 -11.44 -12.32
N LEU A 117 10.40 -11.46 -11.00
CA LEU A 117 11.68 -11.23 -10.34
C LEU A 117 12.21 -12.53 -9.73
N LYS A 118 13.38 -12.97 -10.18
CA LYS A 118 14.07 -14.13 -9.63
C LYS A 118 15.41 -13.73 -9.05
N THR A 119 15.60 -14.04 -7.78
CA THR A 119 16.89 -13.87 -7.10
C THR A 119 17.65 -15.18 -7.07
N TYR A 120 18.92 -15.11 -7.43
CA TYR A 120 19.92 -16.13 -7.19
C TYR A 120 20.98 -15.53 -6.28
N GLY A 121 21.34 -16.20 -5.18
CA GLY A 121 22.46 -15.74 -4.35
C GLY A 121 22.25 -15.81 -2.85
N CYS A 122 22.90 -14.89 -2.16
CA CYS A 122 22.96 -14.78 -0.71
C CYS A 122 21.87 -13.86 -0.13
N ALA A 123 21.87 -13.71 1.20
CA ALA A 123 20.97 -12.82 1.92
C ALA A 123 21.05 -11.36 1.43
N HIS A 124 22.24 -10.84 1.14
CA HIS A 124 22.41 -9.50 0.56
C HIS A 124 21.68 -9.37 -0.80
N ASN A 125 21.82 -10.36 -1.68
CA ASN A 125 21.08 -10.34 -2.95
C ASN A 125 19.55 -10.47 -2.76
N ASN A 126 19.10 -11.19 -1.72
CA ASN A 126 17.68 -11.17 -1.38
C ASN A 126 17.22 -9.78 -0.95
N SER A 127 17.95 -9.10 -0.06
CA SER A 127 17.64 -7.71 0.32
C SER A 127 17.63 -6.77 -0.90
N ASP A 128 18.61 -6.89 -1.81
CA ASP A 128 18.67 -6.11 -3.05
C ASP A 128 17.41 -6.32 -3.90
N SER A 129 16.93 -7.56 -3.97
CA SER A 129 15.70 -7.90 -4.69
C SER A 129 14.46 -7.33 -4.01
N GLU A 130 14.37 -7.37 -2.69
CA GLU A 130 13.25 -6.77 -1.94
C GLU A 130 13.18 -5.25 -2.17
N PHE A 131 14.33 -4.57 -2.21
CA PHE A 131 14.42 -3.16 -2.58
C PHE A 131 13.96 -2.91 -4.02
N MET A 132 14.45 -3.70 -4.98
CA MET A 132 14.02 -3.57 -6.38
C MET A 132 12.52 -3.83 -6.54
N MET A 133 11.97 -4.79 -5.80
CA MET A 133 10.54 -5.07 -5.81
C MET A 133 9.73 -3.90 -5.25
N GLY A 134 10.17 -3.28 -4.15
CA GLY A 134 9.52 -2.11 -3.57
C GLY A 134 9.47 -0.93 -4.53
N LEU A 135 10.59 -0.62 -5.17
CA LEU A 135 10.65 0.46 -6.16
C LEU A 135 9.74 0.22 -7.37
N LEU A 136 9.69 -1.02 -7.86
CA LEU A 136 8.81 -1.39 -8.97
C LEU A 136 7.32 -1.35 -8.55
N GLN A 137 6.99 -1.81 -7.34
CA GLN A 137 5.62 -1.78 -6.84
C GLN A 137 5.12 -0.35 -6.58
N ASP A 138 5.96 0.51 -5.98
CA ASP A 138 5.63 1.92 -5.74
C ASP A 138 5.38 2.68 -7.05
N TYR A 139 6.05 2.27 -8.13
CA TYR A 139 5.80 2.80 -9.47
C TYR A 139 4.49 2.28 -10.10
N GLY A 140 4.01 1.11 -9.67
CA GLY A 140 2.72 0.53 -10.07
C GLY A 140 2.78 -0.91 -10.61
N TYR A 141 3.97 -1.46 -10.81
CA TYR A 141 4.14 -2.81 -11.37
C TYR A 141 3.58 -3.90 -10.44
N SER A 142 3.08 -4.97 -11.04
CA SER A 142 2.64 -6.18 -10.33
C SER A 142 3.62 -7.34 -10.54
N PHE A 143 3.68 -8.29 -9.61
CA PHE A 143 4.57 -9.45 -9.72
C PHE A 143 3.82 -10.73 -10.07
N THR A 144 4.49 -11.64 -10.76
CA THR A 144 4.01 -13.00 -11.05
C THR A 144 5.02 -14.04 -10.55
N GLU A 145 4.54 -15.22 -10.18
CA GLU A 145 5.38 -16.36 -9.76
C GLU A 145 5.93 -17.16 -10.95
N THR A 146 5.33 -16.99 -12.13
CA THR A 146 5.65 -17.76 -13.34
C THR A 146 6.22 -16.83 -14.40
N TRP A 147 7.43 -17.12 -14.90
CA TRP A 147 8.11 -16.24 -15.85
C TRP A 147 7.43 -16.21 -17.23
N GLN A 148 6.64 -17.23 -17.56
CA GLN A 148 5.84 -17.34 -18.78
C GLN A 148 4.69 -16.32 -18.82
N ASP A 149 4.19 -15.85 -17.68
CA ASP A 149 3.09 -14.87 -17.62
C ASP A 149 3.57 -13.42 -17.45
N ALA A 150 4.89 -13.23 -17.38
CA ALA A 150 5.50 -11.92 -17.19
C ALA A 150 5.71 -11.17 -18.51
N ASP A 151 5.50 -9.86 -18.48
CA ASP A 151 5.81 -8.94 -19.57
C ASP A 151 7.30 -8.57 -19.60
N ALA A 152 7.97 -8.55 -18.45
CA ALA A 152 9.42 -8.42 -18.35
C ALA A 152 9.98 -9.21 -17.16
N LEU A 153 11.26 -9.58 -17.26
CA LEU A 153 11.97 -10.33 -16.22
C LEU A 153 13.07 -9.47 -15.59
N VAL A 154 13.18 -9.53 -14.27
CA VAL A 154 14.31 -9.00 -13.51
C VAL A 154 15.04 -10.18 -12.86
N VAL A 155 16.23 -10.48 -13.34
CA VAL A 155 17.04 -11.59 -12.83
C VAL A 155 18.15 -11.01 -11.97
N ASN A 156 18.01 -11.08 -10.65
CA ASN A 156 19.06 -10.68 -9.73
C ASN A 156 20.05 -11.83 -9.53
N SER A 157 21.29 -11.62 -9.91
CA SER A 157 22.29 -12.67 -10.06
C SER A 157 23.45 -12.51 -9.09
N CYS A 158 24.01 -13.64 -8.67
CA CYS A 158 25.10 -13.69 -7.70
C CYS A 158 26.37 -14.31 -8.31
N THR A 159 27.52 -13.79 -7.89
CA THR A 159 28.85 -14.26 -8.32
C THR A 159 29.48 -15.22 -7.33
N VAL A 160 28.76 -15.68 -6.30
CA VAL A 160 29.33 -16.48 -5.21
C VAL A 160 29.36 -17.97 -5.55
N LYS A 161 28.32 -18.53 -6.20
CA LYS A 161 28.24 -19.95 -6.61
C LYS A 161 28.11 -20.09 -8.13
N GLY A 162 28.95 -20.93 -8.75
CA GLY A 162 28.96 -21.15 -10.20
C GLY A 162 27.62 -21.63 -10.77
N PRO A 163 27.01 -22.70 -10.22
CA PRO A 163 25.71 -23.18 -10.69
C PRO A 163 24.57 -22.15 -10.60
N SER A 164 24.61 -21.27 -9.58
CA SER A 164 23.65 -20.18 -9.44
C SER A 164 23.81 -19.13 -10.55
N GLN A 165 25.04 -18.81 -10.92
CA GLN A 165 25.34 -17.94 -12.05
C GLN A 165 24.86 -18.58 -13.37
N ASP A 166 25.15 -19.86 -13.60
CA ASP A 166 24.74 -20.57 -14.82
C ASP A 166 23.23 -20.66 -14.94
N SER A 167 22.52 -20.91 -13.83
CA SER A 167 21.06 -20.94 -13.78
C SER A 167 20.44 -19.58 -14.12
N ALA A 168 21.00 -18.49 -13.57
CA ALA A 168 20.58 -17.13 -13.89
C ALA A 168 20.80 -16.83 -15.38
N VAL A 169 21.97 -17.18 -15.92
CA VAL A 169 22.29 -16.99 -17.34
C VAL A 169 21.38 -17.81 -18.26
N ASN A 170 21.07 -19.05 -17.90
CA ASN A 170 20.17 -19.90 -18.67
C ASN A 170 18.74 -19.36 -18.69
N LEU A 171 18.25 -18.83 -17.56
CA LEU A 171 16.95 -18.15 -17.50
C LEU A 171 16.92 -16.91 -18.41
N VAL A 172 17.97 -16.09 -18.38
CA VAL A 172 18.10 -14.91 -19.27
C VAL A 172 18.07 -15.34 -20.74
N LYS A 173 18.83 -16.37 -21.12
CA LYS A 173 18.84 -16.91 -22.48
C LYS A 173 17.49 -17.47 -22.91
N GLY A 174 16.80 -18.20 -22.02
CA GLY A 174 15.48 -18.76 -22.28
C GLY A 174 14.41 -17.70 -22.48
N ALA A 175 14.38 -16.69 -21.61
CA ALA A 175 13.45 -15.57 -21.72
C ALA A 175 13.72 -14.72 -22.99
N ARG A 176 14.99 -14.54 -23.35
CA ARG A 176 15.37 -13.91 -24.61
C ARG A 176 14.91 -14.71 -25.82
N ALA A 177 15.07 -16.03 -25.81
CA ALA A 177 14.60 -16.90 -26.89
C ALA A 177 13.08 -16.84 -27.06
N ALA A 178 12.35 -16.61 -25.96
CA ALA A 178 10.91 -16.36 -25.96
C ALA A 178 10.51 -14.91 -26.33
N GLY A 179 11.48 -14.04 -26.68
CA GLY A 179 11.23 -12.66 -27.12
C GLY A 179 10.83 -11.70 -25.99
N LYS A 180 11.06 -12.06 -24.72
CA LYS A 180 10.69 -11.22 -23.57
C LYS A 180 11.81 -10.24 -23.19
N PRO A 181 11.49 -9.00 -22.81
CA PRO A 181 12.43 -8.07 -22.18
C PRO A 181 13.02 -8.65 -20.89
N VAL A 182 14.34 -8.55 -20.72
CA VAL A 182 15.07 -9.05 -19.54
C VAL A 182 16.05 -8.00 -19.03
N VAL A 183 16.03 -7.82 -17.71
CA VAL A 183 17.01 -7.04 -16.95
C VAL A 183 17.85 -8.00 -16.11
N LEU A 184 19.15 -8.09 -16.39
CA LEU A 184 20.11 -8.80 -15.57
C LEU A 184 20.68 -7.84 -14.52
N ALA A 185 20.31 -8.05 -13.26
CA ALA A 185 20.74 -7.24 -12.12
C ALA A 185 21.76 -7.99 -11.23
N GLY A 186 22.45 -7.25 -10.37
CA GLY A 186 23.23 -7.81 -9.26
C GLY A 186 24.73 -7.93 -9.51
N CYS A 187 25.35 -8.91 -8.87
CA CYS A 187 26.81 -9.00 -8.80
C CYS A 187 27.43 -9.43 -10.14
N VAL A 188 26.77 -10.30 -10.91
CA VAL A 188 27.32 -10.85 -12.15
C VAL A 188 27.58 -9.77 -13.20
N PRO A 189 26.62 -8.89 -13.55
CA PRO A 189 26.86 -7.84 -14.54
C PRO A 189 27.97 -6.86 -14.09
N SER A 190 28.15 -6.69 -12.77
CA SER A 190 29.18 -5.82 -12.20
C SER A 190 30.58 -6.46 -12.20
N ALA A 191 30.68 -7.78 -12.07
CA ALA A 191 31.96 -8.49 -11.89
C ALA A 191 32.48 -9.23 -13.12
N ASP A 192 31.66 -9.42 -14.15
CA ASP A 192 32.05 -10.14 -15.38
C ASP A 192 31.78 -9.30 -16.62
N ALA A 193 32.73 -8.41 -16.92
CA ALA A 193 32.68 -7.56 -18.12
C ALA A 193 32.66 -8.37 -19.43
N GLY A 194 33.22 -9.60 -19.44
CA GLY A 194 33.20 -10.48 -20.61
C GLY A 194 31.80 -11.01 -20.89
N LEU A 195 31.12 -11.49 -19.84
CA LEU A 195 29.72 -11.91 -19.94
C LEU A 195 28.82 -10.73 -20.29
N ALA A 196 29.02 -9.57 -19.67
CA ALA A 196 28.29 -8.35 -19.98
C ALA A 196 28.44 -7.96 -21.46
N ARG A 197 29.66 -8.03 -22.01
CA ARG A 197 29.92 -7.79 -23.44
C ARG A 197 29.33 -8.85 -24.37
N SER A 198 29.11 -10.08 -23.90
CA SER A 198 28.50 -11.15 -24.69
C SER A 198 26.98 -11.03 -24.80
N MET A 199 26.35 -10.28 -23.90
CA MET A 199 24.89 -10.08 -23.82
C MET A 199 24.51 -8.60 -24.07
N GLN A 200 25.02 -8.00 -25.14
CA GLN A 200 24.82 -6.56 -25.44
C GLN A 200 23.36 -6.17 -25.71
N ASP A 201 22.46 -7.14 -25.84
CA ASP A 201 21.04 -6.94 -26.08
C ASP A 201 20.17 -7.21 -24.84
N VAL A 202 20.78 -7.46 -23.69
CA VAL A 202 20.12 -7.59 -22.39
C VAL A 202 20.40 -6.35 -21.56
N SER A 203 19.37 -5.78 -20.93
CA SER A 203 19.56 -4.63 -20.05
C SER A 203 20.25 -5.05 -18.77
N MET A 204 21.18 -4.24 -18.26
CA MET A 204 22.02 -4.59 -17.13
C MET A 204 21.98 -3.53 -16.04
N LEU A 205 21.92 -4.00 -14.80
CA LEU A 205 21.88 -3.15 -13.61
C LEU A 205 22.91 -3.61 -12.58
N GLY A 206 23.86 -2.72 -12.26
CA GLY A 206 24.88 -2.97 -11.25
C GLY A 206 24.35 -2.85 -9.82
N VAL A 207 25.08 -3.44 -8.88
CA VAL A 207 24.75 -3.46 -7.44
C VAL A 207 24.68 -2.08 -6.78
N SER A 208 25.35 -1.08 -7.35
CA SER A 208 25.39 0.30 -6.80
C SER A 208 24.32 1.23 -7.37
N GLN A 209 23.51 0.76 -8.32
CA GLN A 209 22.49 1.57 -9.00
C GLN A 209 21.10 0.93 -8.96
N LEU A 210 20.83 0.07 -7.96
CA LEU A 210 19.55 -0.63 -7.83
C LEU A 210 18.35 0.33 -7.69
N ASP A 211 18.58 1.57 -7.23
CA ASP A 211 17.62 2.68 -7.20
C ASP A 211 17.04 3.01 -8.59
N ARG A 212 17.75 2.68 -9.67
CA ARG A 212 17.34 2.95 -11.07
C ARG A 212 16.65 1.76 -11.74
N VAL A 213 16.27 0.72 -11.01
CA VAL A 213 15.63 -0.47 -11.59
C VAL A 213 14.38 -0.14 -12.41
N VAL A 214 13.57 0.82 -11.95
CA VAL A 214 12.34 1.26 -12.65
C VAL A 214 12.67 1.79 -14.03
N GLU A 215 13.69 2.65 -14.13
CA GLU A 215 14.13 3.22 -15.41
C GLU A 215 14.60 2.12 -16.38
N VAL A 216 15.39 1.17 -15.89
CA VAL A 216 15.93 0.09 -16.72
C VAL A 216 14.81 -0.85 -17.20
N VAL A 217 13.84 -1.17 -16.34
CA VAL A 217 12.67 -2.00 -16.70
C VAL A 217 11.79 -1.28 -17.73
N GLU A 218 11.47 -0.01 -17.52
CA GLU A 218 10.68 0.80 -18.46
C GLU A 218 11.33 0.85 -19.85
N ARG A 219 12.63 1.17 -19.91
CA ARG A 219 13.38 1.22 -21.16
C ARG A 219 13.43 -0.14 -21.84
N SER A 220 13.58 -1.22 -21.06
CA SER A 220 13.59 -2.59 -21.58
C SER A 220 12.24 -2.99 -22.19
N LEU A 221 11.13 -2.63 -21.54
CA LEU A 221 9.78 -2.86 -22.07
C LEU A 221 9.52 -2.07 -23.37
N GLN A 222 10.15 -0.90 -23.53
CA GLN A 222 10.12 -0.11 -24.78
C GLN A 222 11.03 -0.68 -25.88
N GLY A 223 11.74 -1.78 -25.62
CA GLY A 223 12.67 -2.42 -26.55
C GLY A 223 14.06 -1.77 -26.59
N HIS A 224 14.40 -0.93 -25.61
CA HIS A 224 15.74 -0.37 -25.46
C HIS A 224 16.60 -1.23 -24.54
N THR A 225 17.88 -1.36 -24.86
CA THR A 225 18.86 -1.97 -23.98
C THR A 225 19.60 -0.89 -23.21
N VAL A 226 19.58 -0.98 -21.89
CA VAL A 226 20.26 -0.02 -20.99
C VAL A 226 21.30 -0.75 -20.17
N SER A 227 22.51 -0.19 -20.06
CA SER A 227 23.58 -0.75 -19.25
C SER A 227 24.02 0.26 -18.19
N LEU A 228 23.73 -0.03 -16.92
CA LEU A 228 24.07 0.80 -15.77
C LEU A 228 25.05 0.06 -14.85
N LEU A 229 26.32 0.01 -15.27
CA LEU A 229 27.38 -0.74 -14.58
C LEU A 229 28.43 0.13 -13.88
N ASN A 230 28.34 1.45 -14.03
CA ASN A 230 29.28 2.37 -13.40
C ASN A 230 29.14 2.32 -11.88
N HIS A 231 30.25 2.12 -11.18
CA HIS A 231 30.28 2.07 -9.73
C HIS A 231 30.00 3.47 -9.15
N ARG A 232 28.99 3.59 -8.27
CA ARG A 232 28.78 4.78 -7.44
C ARG A 232 29.46 4.57 -6.10
N SER A 233 30.16 5.60 -5.62
CA SER A 233 30.82 5.61 -4.32
C SER A 233 29.86 5.60 -3.13
N SER A 234 28.62 6.01 -3.32
CA SER A 234 27.59 6.06 -2.27
C SER A 234 26.72 4.81 -2.25
N LEU A 235 26.48 4.25 -1.07
CA LEU A 235 25.51 3.18 -0.86
C LEU A 235 24.06 3.66 -1.09
N PRO A 236 23.14 2.78 -1.56
CA PRO A 236 21.72 3.09 -1.62
C PRO A 236 21.13 3.38 -0.23
N SER A 237 20.10 4.23 -0.13
CA SER A 237 19.44 4.46 1.17
C SER A 237 18.81 3.17 1.72
N LEU A 238 18.90 2.95 3.04
CA LEU A 238 18.20 1.86 3.72
C LEU A 238 16.69 2.10 3.81
N ASP A 239 16.23 3.34 3.63
CA ASP A 239 14.82 3.74 3.68
C ASP A 239 14.07 3.50 2.37
N LEU A 240 14.73 2.92 1.37
CA LEU A 240 14.09 2.57 0.12
C LEU A 240 12.94 1.58 0.36
N PRO A 241 11.83 1.69 -0.39
CA PRO A 241 10.70 0.78 -0.25
C PRO A 241 11.14 -0.66 -0.47
N LYS A 242 10.64 -1.58 0.35
CA LYS A 242 10.93 -3.02 0.28
C LYS A 242 9.66 -3.84 0.25
N VAL A 243 9.64 -4.85 -0.63
CA VAL A 243 8.66 -5.94 -0.57
C VAL A 243 9.36 -7.16 -0.03
N ARG A 244 9.07 -7.50 1.23
CA ARG A 244 9.69 -8.66 1.90
C ARG A 244 9.19 -9.97 1.29
N LYS A 245 10.10 -10.90 1.02
CA LYS A 245 9.72 -12.27 0.62
C LYS A 245 9.14 -13.04 1.80
N ASN A 246 9.76 -12.88 2.97
CA ASN A 246 9.25 -13.40 4.23
C ASN A 246 8.79 -12.20 5.09
N ARG A 247 7.49 -12.13 5.38
CA ARG A 247 6.91 -11.01 6.13
C ARG A 247 7.47 -10.86 7.55
N CYS A 248 7.94 -11.95 8.15
CA CYS A 248 8.47 -11.99 9.51
C CYS A 248 9.97 -11.65 9.59
N VAL A 249 10.67 -11.51 8.45
CA VAL A 249 12.13 -11.31 8.41
C VAL A 249 12.50 -10.03 7.66
N GLU A 250 13.28 -9.16 8.29
CA GLU A 250 13.95 -8.04 7.61
C GLU A 250 15.44 -8.33 7.47
N ILE A 251 15.95 -8.28 6.24
CA ILE A 251 17.39 -8.37 5.96
C ILE A 251 17.95 -6.95 5.79
N ILE A 252 18.83 -6.53 6.69
CA ILE A 252 19.48 -5.21 6.67
C ILE A 252 20.94 -5.37 6.25
N PRO A 253 21.35 -4.87 5.08
CA PRO A 253 22.76 -4.77 4.75
C PRO A 253 23.41 -3.69 5.61
N ILE A 254 24.41 -4.05 6.43
CA ILE A 254 25.10 -3.10 7.33
C ILE A 254 26.31 -2.44 6.66
N SER A 255 26.85 -3.08 5.63
CA SER A 255 27.89 -2.53 4.77
C SER A 255 27.81 -3.18 3.39
N GLY A 256 28.42 -2.52 2.40
CA GLY A 256 28.64 -3.05 1.07
C GLY A 256 30.12 -3.12 0.74
N GLY A 257 30.51 -4.11 -0.06
CA GLY A 257 31.89 -4.29 -0.47
C GLY A 257 32.72 -5.06 0.56
N CYS A 258 33.99 -5.32 0.24
CA CYS A 258 34.83 -6.19 1.07
C CYS A 258 36.29 -5.71 1.06
N LEU A 259 36.96 -5.81 2.22
CA LEU A 259 38.39 -5.54 2.34
C LEU A 259 39.25 -6.71 1.83
N GLY A 260 38.75 -7.94 1.93
CA GLY A 260 39.48 -9.16 1.61
C GLY A 260 39.96 -9.25 0.16
N ASN A 261 41.09 -9.93 -0.03
CA ASN A 261 41.76 -10.12 -1.33
C ASN A 261 41.78 -11.59 -1.78
N CYS A 262 40.78 -12.38 -1.37
CA CYS A 262 40.73 -13.81 -1.62
C CYS A 262 40.97 -14.17 -3.09
N SER A 263 41.86 -15.13 -3.36
CA SER A 263 42.33 -15.46 -4.71
C SER A 263 41.26 -16.01 -5.66
N TYR A 264 40.08 -16.39 -5.14
CA TYR A 264 38.97 -16.98 -5.89
C TYR A 264 37.70 -16.13 -5.91
N CYS A 265 37.59 -15.13 -5.04
CA CYS A 265 36.33 -14.41 -4.81
C CYS A 265 36.17 -13.24 -5.80
N LYS A 266 34.95 -13.02 -6.31
CA LYS A 266 34.62 -11.88 -7.19
C LYS A 266 33.88 -10.75 -6.48
N THR A 267 33.63 -10.86 -5.18
CA THR A 267 32.83 -9.91 -4.42
C THR A 267 33.39 -8.49 -4.46
N LYS A 268 34.71 -8.31 -4.25
CA LYS A 268 35.36 -6.99 -4.32
C LYS A 268 35.28 -6.37 -5.72
N HIS A 269 35.35 -7.20 -6.77
CA HIS A 269 35.13 -6.74 -8.15
C HIS A 269 33.66 -6.34 -8.40
N ALA A 270 32.71 -7.02 -7.76
CA ALA A 270 31.28 -6.76 -7.93
C ALA A 270 30.81 -5.51 -7.17
N ARG A 271 31.18 -5.41 -5.88
CA ARG A 271 30.63 -4.43 -4.92
C ARG A 271 31.62 -3.34 -4.52
N GLY A 272 32.91 -3.50 -4.83
CA GLY A 272 33.96 -2.55 -4.46
C GLY A 272 34.56 -2.81 -3.08
N SER A 273 35.28 -1.81 -2.59
CA SER A 273 35.84 -1.78 -1.23
C SER A 273 34.75 -1.55 -0.18
N LEU A 274 35.08 -1.81 1.09
CA LEU A 274 34.16 -1.61 2.21
C LEU A 274 33.59 -0.19 2.23
N SER A 275 32.28 -0.10 2.36
CA SER A 275 31.53 1.10 2.69
C SER A 275 30.44 0.72 3.68
N SER A 276 30.43 1.33 4.86
CA SER A 276 29.51 1.01 5.94
C SER A 276 28.37 2.02 6.05
N TYR A 277 27.17 1.55 6.41
CA TYR A 277 26.08 2.43 6.82
C TYR A 277 26.31 2.94 8.25
N THR A 278 25.78 4.11 8.58
CA THR A 278 25.85 4.63 9.96
C THR A 278 24.99 3.79 10.90
N GLU A 279 25.37 3.75 12.17
CA GLU A 279 24.65 2.98 13.20
C GLU A 279 23.21 3.48 13.36
N GLU A 280 22.99 4.80 13.26
CA GLU A 280 21.67 5.41 13.37
C GLU A 280 20.74 4.95 12.24
N ALA A 281 21.25 4.83 11.00
CA ALA A 281 20.46 4.37 9.87
C ALA A 281 20.07 2.89 10.02
N ILE A 282 20.98 2.05 10.52
CA ILE A 282 20.73 0.63 10.74
C ILE A 282 19.70 0.44 11.86
N VAL A 283 19.85 1.15 13.00
CA VAL A 283 18.92 1.09 14.12
C VAL A 283 17.54 1.61 13.72
N ALA A 284 17.46 2.74 13.01
CA ALA A 284 16.19 3.29 12.54
C ALA A 284 15.47 2.30 11.62
N ARG A 285 16.18 1.66 10.69
CA ARG A 285 15.61 0.66 9.80
C ARG A 285 15.13 -0.58 10.56
N ALA A 286 15.90 -1.05 11.54
CA ALA A 286 15.51 -2.18 12.39
C ALA A 286 14.22 -1.89 13.16
N LEU A 287 14.13 -0.74 13.82
CA LEU A 287 12.94 -0.30 14.55
C LEU A 287 11.72 -0.15 13.63
N GLN A 288 11.91 0.44 12.45
CA GLN A 288 10.85 0.55 11.45
C GLN A 288 10.34 -0.82 11.02
N ALA A 289 11.24 -1.77 10.75
CA ALA A 289 10.86 -3.12 10.35
C ALA A 289 10.06 -3.84 11.44
N VAL A 290 10.48 -3.73 12.71
CA VAL A 290 9.72 -4.28 13.83
C VAL A 290 8.33 -3.62 13.96
N ALA A 291 8.25 -2.30 13.77
CA ALA A 291 6.97 -1.58 13.74
C ALA A 291 6.07 -1.99 12.55
N GLU A 292 6.63 -2.59 11.51
CA GLU A 292 5.91 -3.16 10.37
C GLU A 292 5.51 -4.65 10.57
N GLY A 293 5.84 -5.24 11.73
CA GLY A 293 5.42 -6.59 12.12
C GLY A 293 6.47 -7.67 11.92
N VAL A 294 7.73 -7.29 11.74
CA VAL A 294 8.87 -8.21 11.61
C VAL A 294 9.26 -8.76 12.98
N SER A 295 9.44 -10.08 13.07
CA SER A 295 9.90 -10.77 14.28
C SER A 295 11.39 -11.11 14.26
N GLU A 296 12.05 -11.13 13.10
CA GLU A 296 13.49 -11.38 12.98
C GLU A 296 14.19 -10.28 12.16
N VAL A 297 15.24 -9.69 12.71
CA VAL A 297 16.12 -8.72 12.01
C VAL A 297 17.46 -9.38 11.72
N TRP A 298 17.80 -9.52 10.45
CA TRP A 298 19.03 -10.17 10.00
C TRP A 298 20.01 -9.12 9.48
N LEU A 299 21.14 -8.95 10.17
CA LEU A 299 22.22 -8.09 9.71
C LEU A 299 23.09 -8.87 8.71
N THR A 300 23.27 -8.34 7.51
CA THR A 300 24.09 -8.98 6.46
C THR A 300 25.17 -8.05 5.94
N SER A 301 26.28 -8.63 5.50
CA SER A 301 27.33 -7.96 4.73
C SER A 301 28.10 -9.03 3.95
N GLU A 302 29.02 -8.61 3.10
CA GLU A 302 30.09 -9.47 2.59
C GLU A 302 31.01 -9.97 3.70
N ASP A 303 31.22 -9.16 4.73
CA ASP A 303 31.96 -9.50 5.95
C ASP A 303 31.46 -8.62 7.09
N THR A 304 30.58 -9.14 7.94
CA THR A 304 29.99 -8.37 9.03
C THR A 304 31.02 -7.95 10.08
N GLY A 305 32.09 -8.74 10.27
CA GLY A 305 33.16 -8.41 11.20
C GLY A 305 33.94 -7.16 10.80
N ALA A 306 34.02 -6.85 9.50
CA ALA A 306 34.72 -5.66 9.00
C ALA A 306 33.89 -4.37 9.12
N TYR A 307 32.63 -4.44 9.57
CA TYR A 307 31.76 -3.27 9.70
C TYR A 307 32.40 -2.17 10.55
N GLY A 308 32.32 -0.94 10.06
CA GLY A 308 32.69 0.25 10.83
C GLY A 308 34.14 0.70 10.72
N LEU A 309 35.04 -0.15 10.18
CA LEU A 309 36.47 0.17 10.02
C LEU A 309 36.71 1.41 9.15
N ASP A 310 35.83 1.69 8.20
CA ASP A 310 35.88 2.82 7.28
C ASP A 310 35.25 4.11 7.85
N ILE A 311 34.40 4.01 8.87
CA ILE A 311 33.66 5.14 9.47
C ILE A 311 34.01 5.38 10.95
N GLY A 312 34.99 4.67 11.51
CA GLY A 312 35.46 4.83 12.88
C GLY A 312 34.59 4.19 13.96
N THR A 313 33.83 3.14 13.63
CA THR A 313 33.07 2.31 14.58
C THR A 313 33.46 0.83 14.46
N ASN A 314 32.73 -0.08 15.12
CA ASN A 314 32.94 -1.52 15.03
C ASN A 314 31.63 -2.31 15.16
N ILE A 315 31.69 -3.59 14.76
CA ILE A 315 30.55 -4.51 14.78
C ILE A 315 29.96 -4.70 16.18
N ALA A 316 30.79 -4.72 17.23
CA ALA A 316 30.31 -4.96 18.59
C ALA A 316 29.45 -3.79 19.11
N LEU A 317 29.83 -2.55 18.82
CA LEU A 317 29.04 -1.37 19.19
C LEU A 317 27.68 -1.35 18.46
N LEU A 318 27.69 -1.63 17.16
CA LEU A 318 26.46 -1.73 16.37
C LEU A 318 25.52 -2.80 16.94
N LEU A 319 26.05 -4.00 17.21
CA LEU A 319 25.29 -5.12 17.73
C LEU A 319 24.65 -4.79 19.07
N ARG A 320 25.38 -4.13 19.99
CA ARG A 320 24.82 -3.66 21.26
C ARG A 320 23.69 -2.67 21.03
N ARG A 321 23.90 -1.64 20.20
CA ARG A 321 22.88 -0.62 19.93
C ARG A 321 21.61 -1.18 19.30
N VAL A 322 21.74 -2.09 18.34
CA VAL A 322 20.58 -2.75 17.72
C VAL A 322 19.87 -3.63 18.75
N ALA A 323 20.61 -4.45 19.52
CA ALA A 323 20.00 -5.29 20.55
C ALA A 323 19.34 -4.48 21.68
N ASP A 324 19.88 -3.32 22.06
CA ASP A 324 19.28 -2.42 23.05
C ASP A 324 17.99 -1.75 22.53
N ALA A 325 17.94 -1.46 21.22
CA ALA A 325 16.79 -0.79 20.60
C ALA A 325 15.62 -1.75 20.32
N LEU A 326 15.89 -3.03 20.03
CA LEU A 326 14.86 -4.00 19.67
C LEU A 326 14.01 -4.43 20.87
N PRO A 327 12.68 -4.52 20.72
CA PRO A 327 11.80 -5.02 21.78
C PRO A 327 11.98 -6.53 21.99
N GLU A 328 11.55 -7.04 23.16
CA GLU A 328 11.79 -8.44 23.58
C GLU A 328 11.25 -9.52 22.63
N HIS A 329 10.26 -9.21 21.79
CA HIS A 329 9.67 -10.16 20.85
C HIS A 329 10.43 -10.26 19.52
N ALA A 330 11.31 -9.30 19.22
CA ALA A 330 12.08 -9.28 17.97
C ALA A 330 13.47 -9.90 18.19
N MET A 331 13.89 -10.79 17.30
CA MET A 331 15.17 -11.49 17.36
C MET A 331 16.18 -10.90 16.40
N LEU A 332 17.39 -10.62 16.88
CA LEU A 332 18.53 -10.20 16.07
C LEU A 332 19.36 -11.41 15.62
N LYS A 333 19.65 -11.47 14.32
CA LYS A 333 20.57 -12.45 13.74
C LYS A 333 21.77 -11.74 13.11
N LEU A 334 22.97 -12.19 13.46
CA LEU A 334 24.19 -11.75 12.78
C LEU A 334 24.50 -12.67 11.59
N GLY A 335 24.72 -12.07 10.42
CA GLY A 335 25.16 -12.76 9.21
C GLY A 335 26.63 -13.15 9.23
N MET A 336 27.10 -13.64 8.10
CA MET A 336 28.45 -14.19 7.91
C MET A 336 29.57 -13.19 8.25
N THR A 337 30.55 -13.64 9.04
CA THR A 337 31.76 -12.90 9.40
C THR A 337 33.01 -13.70 9.05
N ASN A 338 34.09 -13.05 8.61
CA ASN A 338 35.39 -13.70 8.51
C ASN A 338 36.12 -13.69 9.87
N PRO A 339 37.01 -14.67 10.13
CA PRO A 339 37.79 -14.73 11.37
C PRO A 339 38.60 -13.48 11.76
N PRO A 340 39.37 -12.81 10.87
CA PRO A 340 40.39 -11.85 11.28
C PRO A 340 39.81 -10.64 12.01
N TYR A 341 38.67 -10.13 11.55
CA TYR A 341 38.01 -8.97 12.17
C TYR A 341 37.20 -9.36 13.41
N MET A 342 36.75 -10.61 13.51
CA MET A 342 35.96 -11.09 14.65
C MET A 342 36.83 -11.47 15.85
N LEU A 343 38.08 -11.89 15.63
CA LEU A 343 39.05 -12.22 16.69
C LEU A 343 39.27 -11.08 17.69
N ALA A 344 39.25 -9.83 17.22
CA ALA A 344 39.42 -8.66 18.07
C ALA A 344 38.18 -8.37 18.97
N HIS A 345 37.06 -9.04 18.71
CA HIS A 345 35.77 -8.72 19.31
C HIS A 345 35.07 -9.92 19.97
N ILE A 346 35.80 -11.00 20.25
CA ILE A 346 35.25 -12.25 20.85
C ILE A 346 34.40 -11.95 22.08
N ASP A 347 34.96 -11.28 23.09
CA ASP A 347 34.27 -11.02 24.36
C ASP A 347 33.02 -10.15 24.18
N ALA A 348 33.12 -9.12 23.34
CA ALA A 348 32.04 -8.17 23.12
C ALA A 348 30.90 -8.80 22.31
N VAL A 349 31.22 -9.64 21.32
CA VAL A 349 30.20 -10.36 20.53
C VAL A 349 29.59 -11.48 21.35
N ALA A 350 30.37 -12.22 22.15
CA ALA A 350 29.83 -13.22 23.07
C ALA A 350 28.85 -12.62 24.09
N GLU A 351 29.14 -11.42 24.60
CA GLU A 351 28.21 -10.68 25.45
C GLU A 351 26.88 -10.37 24.75
N VAL A 352 26.92 -9.92 23.50
CA VAL A 352 25.70 -9.65 22.74
C VAL A 352 24.93 -10.94 22.42
N LEU A 353 25.60 -12.02 22.02
CA LEU A 353 24.96 -13.30 21.68
C LEU A 353 24.21 -13.92 22.87
N ARG A 354 24.63 -13.66 24.12
CA ARG A 354 23.92 -14.15 25.31
C ARG A 354 22.58 -13.46 25.55
N ARG A 355 22.35 -12.28 24.96
CA ARG A 355 21.13 -11.51 25.18
C ARG A 355 19.87 -12.28 24.75
N PRO A 356 18.73 -12.06 25.40
CA PRO A 356 17.51 -12.85 25.13
C PRO A 356 16.92 -12.60 23.73
N ASN A 357 17.16 -11.42 23.16
CA ASN A 357 16.65 -10.99 21.86
C ASN A 357 17.69 -11.14 20.73
N VAL A 358 18.73 -11.96 20.92
CA VAL A 358 19.76 -12.25 19.92
C VAL A 358 19.87 -13.76 19.77
N PHE A 359 19.94 -14.24 18.53
CA PHE A 359 20.18 -15.65 18.28
C PHE A 359 21.62 -16.01 18.67
N GLU A 360 21.80 -17.13 19.35
CA GLU A 360 23.10 -17.72 19.68
C GLU A 360 23.66 -18.45 18.45
N TYR A 361 23.78 -17.71 17.35
CA TYR A 361 24.16 -18.20 16.05
C TYR A 361 25.24 -17.32 15.43
N LEU A 362 26.27 -17.95 14.88
CA LEU A 362 27.27 -17.26 14.09
C LEU A 362 27.69 -18.09 12.87
N HIS A 363 27.81 -17.44 11.72
CA HIS A 363 28.34 -18.06 10.50
C HIS A 363 29.77 -17.58 10.27
N VAL A 364 30.74 -18.48 10.46
CA VAL A 364 32.17 -18.20 10.31
C VAL A 364 32.77 -19.14 9.25
N PRO A 365 33.04 -18.67 8.02
CA PRO A 365 33.58 -19.51 6.96
C PRO A 365 35.05 -19.86 7.20
N VAL A 366 35.36 -21.14 7.42
CA VAL A 366 36.77 -21.57 7.51
C VAL A 366 37.40 -21.74 6.13
N GLN A 367 36.63 -22.16 5.14
CA GLN A 367 37.00 -22.46 3.75
C GLN A 367 37.92 -23.69 3.59
N SER A 368 38.96 -23.84 4.41
CA SER A 368 39.82 -25.02 4.45
C SER A 368 40.47 -25.16 5.83
N GLY A 369 40.66 -26.39 6.29
CA GLY A 369 41.40 -26.68 7.53
C GLY A 369 42.92 -26.65 7.38
N SER A 370 43.46 -26.48 6.16
CA SER A 370 44.89 -26.41 5.88
C SER A 370 45.39 -24.98 5.70
N ASP A 371 46.41 -24.60 6.46
CA ASP A 371 47.07 -23.29 6.33
C ASP A 371 47.75 -23.11 4.98
N ALA A 372 48.22 -24.19 4.34
CA ALA A 372 48.81 -24.11 3.00
C ALA A 372 47.76 -23.70 1.96
N VAL A 373 46.57 -24.29 2.05
CA VAL A 373 45.44 -23.95 1.19
C VAL A 373 44.90 -22.56 1.53
N LEU A 374 44.78 -22.18 2.81
CA LEU A 374 44.35 -20.84 3.23
C LEU A 374 45.30 -19.75 2.72
N ARG A 375 46.62 -19.96 2.77
CA ARG A 375 47.60 -19.05 2.16
C ARG A 375 47.44 -18.95 0.65
N ALA A 376 47.23 -20.07 -0.05
CA ALA A 376 46.97 -20.07 -1.49
C ALA A 376 45.62 -19.40 -1.85
N MET A 377 44.66 -19.45 -0.94
CA MET A 377 43.40 -18.70 -0.99
C MET A 377 43.58 -17.20 -0.69
N VAL A 378 44.75 -16.76 -0.23
CA VAL A 378 45.04 -15.40 0.23
C VAL A 378 44.10 -15.01 1.38
N ARG A 379 43.93 -15.92 2.34
CA ARG A 379 43.27 -15.63 3.62
C ARG A 379 44.27 -15.04 4.61
N GLU A 380 43.81 -14.06 5.39
CA GLU A 380 44.59 -13.36 6.41
C GLU A 380 44.48 -14.04 7.79
N TYR A 381 44.09 -15.31 7.81
CA TYR A 381 43.91 -16.12 9.03
C TYR A 381 44.35 -17.56 8.76
N THR A 382 44.66 -18.26 9.83
CA THR A 382 45.04 -19.68 9.86
C THR A 382 43.93 -20.55 10.44
N SER A 383 44.09 -21.87 10.34
CA SER A 383 43.25 -22.86 11.01
C SER A 383 43.30 -22.68 12.54
N ALA A 384 44.47 -22.32 13.09
CA ALA A 384 44.63 -22.01 14.51
C ALA A 384 43.85 -20.76 14.93
N ASP A 385 43.86 -19.70 14.11
CA ASP A 385 43.06 -18.50 14.37
C ASP A 385 41.56 -18.79 14.37
N PHE A 386 41.09 -19.63 13.43
CA PHE A 386 39.71 -20.08 13.42
C PHE A 386 39.35 -20.87 14.69
N ARG A 387 40.21 -21.79 15.12
CA ARG A 387 40.03 -22.56 16.37
C ARG A 387 39.94 -21.63 17.58
N ASN A 388 40.88 -20.70 17.71
CA ASN A 388 40.88 -19.69 18.78
C ASN A 388 39.58 -18.89 18.84
N LEU A 389 39.05 -18.47 17.68
CA LEU A 389 37.78 -17.77 17.59
C LEU A 389 36.61 -18.65 18.06
N VAL A 390 36.51 -19.87 17.54
CA VAL A 390 35.39 -20.77 17.85
C VAL A 390 35.41 -21.20 19.32
N ASP A 391 36.59 -21.59 19.83
CA ASP A 391 36.77 -22.02 21.21
C ASP A 391 36.53 -20.87 22.19
N GLY A 392 37.02 -19.67 21.87
CA GLY A 392 36.79 -18.47 22.67
C GLY A 392 35.31 -18.09 22.78
N LEU A 393 34.56 -18.22 21.67
CA LEU A 393 33.12 -17.96 21.69
C LEU A 393 32.33 -19.08 22.40
N ARG A 394 32.65 -20.35 22.16
CA ARG A 394 31.98 -21.50 22.81
C ARG A 394 32.21 -21.55 24.32
N ALA A 395 33.40 -21.13 24.80
CA ALA A 395 33.67 -21.03 26.23
C ALA A 395 32.74 -20.04 26.94
N GLN A 396 32.25 -19.04 26.21
CA GLN A 396 31.40 -17.96 26.73
C GLN A 396 29.92 -18.10 26.38
N VAL A 397 29.60 -18.86 25.33
CA VAL A 397 28.26 -19.15 24.85
C VAL A 397 28.21 -20.66 24.55
N PRO A 398 27.93 -21.50 25.56
CA PRO A 398 28.02 -22.96 25.43
C PRO A 398 27.12 -23.53 24.33
N ASP A 399 25.93 -22.97 24.16
CA ASP A 399 24.93 -23.38 23.17
C ASP A 399 25.11 -22.69 21.80
N LEU A 400 26.29 -22.11 21.55
CA LEU A 400 26.58 -21.41 20.30
C LEU A 400 26.48 -22.32 19.08
N PHE A 401 25.56 -21.97 18.21
CA PHE A 401 25.40 -22.59 16.92
C PHE A 401 26.35 -21.97 15.89
N LEU A 402 27.32 -22.76 15.43
CA LEU A 402 28.29 -22.30 14.46
C LEU A 402 28.03 -22.90 13.08
N GLY A 403 27.70 -22.03 12.12
CA GLY A 403 27.70 -22.36 10.71
C GLY A 403 29.08 -22.12 10.10
N THR A 404 29.53 -22.97 9.17
CA THR A 404 30.77 -22.75 8.44
C THR A 404 30.68 -23.18 6.98
N ASP A 405 31.60 -22.67 6.15
CA ASP A 405 31.71 -23.03 4.73
C ASP A 405 33.05 -23.72 4.48
N VAL A 406 33.05 -24.75 3.64
CA VAL A 406 34.27 -25.45 3.19
C VAL A 406 34.27 -25.55 1.67
N ILE A 407 35.41 -25.20 1.04
CA ILE A 407 35.63 -25.32 -0.40
C ILE A 407 36.51 -26.54 -0.66
N CYS A 408 35.90 -27.60 -1.19
CA CYS A 408 36.62 -28.81 -1.59
C CYS A 408 37.21 -28.65 -3.01
N GLY A 409 38.41 -29.18 -3.22
CA GLY A 409 39.04 -29.25 -4.53
C GLY A 409 39.70 -27.96 -4.99
N PHE A 410 40.15 -27.11 -4.06
CA PHE A 410 40.92 -25.92 -4.42
C PHE A 410 42.21 -26.33 -5.16
N PRO A 411 42.70 -25.58 -6.17
CA PRO A 411 43.82 -26.03 -7.02
C PRO A 411 45.11 -26.43 -6.27
N ALA A 412 45.36 -25.85 -5.10
CA ALA A 412 46.52 -26.15 -4.26
C ALA A 412 46.27 -27.26 -3.20
N GLU A 413 45.09 -27.88 -3.19
CA GLU A 413 44.71 -28.84 -2.16
C GLU A 413 45.29 -30.24 -2.43
N GLY A 414 46.26 -30.65 -1.62
CA GLY A 414 46.75 -32.02 -1.56
C GLY A 414 45.86 -32.95 -0.74
N GLU A 415 46.27 -34.20 -0.61
CA GLU A 415 45.52 -35.21 0.15
C GLU A 415 45.54 -34.93 1.67
N GLU A 416 46.70 -34.49 2.18
CA GLU A 416 46.86 -34.10 3.58
C GLU A 416 46.04 -32.85 3.92
N ASP A 417 45.90 -31.91 2.97
CA ASP A 417 45.11 -30.69 3.16
C ASP A 417 43.60 -30.97 3.25
N HIS A 418 43.11 -31.89 2.40
CA HIS A 418 41.74 -32.37 2.46
C HIS A 418 41.49 -33.09 3.79
N ARG A 419 42.44 -33.94 4.22
CA ARG A 419 42.36 -34.62 5.53
C ARG A 419 42.29 -33.63 6.68
N ALA A 420 43.12 -32.58 6.68
CA ALA A 420 43.09 -31.53 7.71
C ALA A 420 41.73 -30.81 7.77
N SER A 421 41.09 -30.60 6.61
CA SER A 421 39.74 -30.02 6.55
C SER A 421 38.68 -30.97 7.12
N MET A 422 38.79 -32.28 6.83
CA MET A 422 37.92 -33.31 7.41
C MET A 422 38.10 -33.43 8.93
N ASP A 423 39.34 -33.38 9.42
CA ASP A 423 39.66 -33.47 10.85
C ASP A 423 39.07 -32.30 11.63
N LEU A 424 39.12 -31.08 11.08
CA LEU A 424 38.47 -29.92 11.68
C LEU A 424 36.94 -30.11 11.80
N VAL A 425 36.29 -30.67 10.77
CA VAL A 425 34.85 -30.93 10.81
C VAL A 425 34.50 -32.04 11.81
N ARG A 426 35.34 -33.08 11.92
CA ARG A 426 35.21 -34.14 12.93
C ARG A 426 35.34 -33.61 14.36
N GLU A 427 36.21 -32.63 14.56
CA GLU A 427 36.45 -32.08 15.89
C GLU A 427 35.27 -31.24 16.37
N TYR A 428 34.80 -30.30 15.54
CA TYR A 428 33.84 -29.30 15.97
C TYR A 428 32.37 -29.69 15.82
N HIS A 429 32.08 -30.77 15.05
CA HIS A 429 30.72 -31.27 14.79
C HIS A 429 29.76 -30.14 14.41
N PHE A 430 30.08 -29.39 13.35
CA PHE A 430 29.32 -28.21 12.96
C PHE A 430 27.87 -28.57 12.68
N PRO A 431 26.89 -27.88 13.30
CA PRO A 431 25.48 -28.14 13.00
C PRO A 431 25.01 -27.64 11.63
N MET A 432 25.74 -26.71 11.01
CA MET A 432 25.48 -26.24 9.66
C MET A 432 26.81 -26.14 8.88
N LEU A 433 26.95 -26.96 7.85
CA LEU A 433 28.15 -27.00 7.01
C LEU A 433 27.77 -26.79 5.54
N ASN A 434 28.21 -25.67 4.95
CA ASN A 434 28.04 -25.42 3.52
C ASN A 434 29.23 -25.96 2.75
N ILE A 435 29.06 -27.11 2.12
CA ILE A 435 30.09 -27.77 1.32
C ILE A 435 29.97 -27.28 -0.12
N SER A 436 31.04 -26.69 -0.65
CA SER A 436 31.10 -26.19 -2.03
C SER A 436 32.28 -26.79 -2.78
N GLN A 437 32.09 -27.16 -4.05
CA GLN A 437 33.20 -27.48 -4.94
C GLN A 437 33.86 -26.19 -5.44
N PHE A 438 35.18 -26.21 -5.62
CA PHE A 438 35.87 -25.09 -6.25
C PHE A 438 35.50 -24.96 -7.73
N TYR A 439 35.02 -23.78 -8.10
CA TYR A 439 34.79 -23.41 -9.50
C TYR A 439 35.69 -22.23 -9.88
N PRO A 440 36.58 -22.39 -10.88
CA PRO A 440 37.48 -21.33 -11.31
C PRO A 440 36.69 -20.19 -11.97
N ARG A 441 36.90 -18.96 -11.50
CA ARG A 441 36.20 -17.78 -12.01
C ARG A 441 37.11 -16.97 -12.93
N PRO A 442 36.66 -16.57 -14.14
CA PRO A 442 37.49 -15.78 -15.06
C PRO A 442 38.11 -14.56 -14.37
N ASN A 443 39.37 -14.27 -14.68
CA ASN A 443 40.15 -13.14 -14.15
C ASN A 443 40.49 -13.18 -12.65
N THR A 444 40.19 -14.26 -11.93
CA THR A 444 40.68 -14.44 -10.55
C THR A 444 42.07 -15.08 -10.53
N PRO A 445 42.94 -14.78 -9.54
CA PRO A 445 44.24 -15.44 -9.40
C PRO A 445 44.14 -16.97 -9.36
N ALA A 446 43.17 -17.53 -8.63
CA ALA A 446 42.97 -18.97 -8.51
C ALA A 446 42.57 -19.64 -9.83
N ALA A 447 41.99 -18.91 -10.79
CA ALA A 447 41.65 -19.45 -12.10
C ALA A 447 42.86 -19.80 -12.96
N ARG A 448 44.01 -19.18 -12.66
CA ARG A 448 45.30 -19.41 -13.35
C ARG A 448 46.07 -20.61 -12.80
N LEU A 449 45.64 -21.15 -11.65
CA LEU A 449 46.29 -22.30 -11.03
C LEU A 449 45.92 -23.61 -11.74
N LYS A 450 46.80 -24.60 -11.65
CA LYS A 450 46.58 -25.94 -12.22
C LYS A 450 45.44 -26.62 -11.48
N LYS A 451 44.35 -26.91 -12.20
CA LYS A 451 43.14 -27.50 -11.62
C LYS A 451 43.37 -28.95 -11.20
N LEU A 452 42.72 -29.35 -10.12
CA LEU A 452 42.57 -30.75 -9.77
C LEU A 452 41.62 -31.46 -10.75
N PRO A 453 41.81 -32.76 -11.00
CA PRO A 453 40.87 -33.56 -11.78
C PRO A 453 39.45 -33.52 -11.18
N GLY A 454 38.43 -33.38 -12.03
CA GLY A 454 37.04 -33.20 -11.56
C GLY A 454 36.50 -34.40 -10.76
N ASN A 455 36.99 -35.61 -11.03
CA ASN A 455 36.66 -36.81 -10.23
C ASN A 455 37.19 -36.69 -8.79
N VAL A 456 38.37 -36.12 -8.59
CA VAL A 456 38.95 -35.89 -7.26
C VAL A 456 38.15 -34.83 -6.50
N VAL A 457 37.83 -33.70 -7.15
CA VAL A 457 37.00 -32.64 -6.54
C VAL A 457 35.63 -33.18 -6.10
N LYS A 458 35.01 -34.00 -6.96
CA LYS A 458 33.74 -34.65 -6.65
C LYS A 458 33.88 -35.63 -5.48
N ALA A 459 34.89 -36.51 -5.51
CA ALA A 459 35.15 -37.48 -4.44
C ALA A 459 35.30 -36.77 -3.07
N ARG A 460 36.13 -35.73 -2.99
CA ARG A 460 36.34 -34.93 -1.78
C ARG A 460 35.06 -34.29 -1.24
N SER A 461 34.26 -33.69 -2.12
CA SER A 461 32.98 -33.11 -1.72
C SER A 461 31.97 -34.17 -1.22
N THR A 462 32.01 -35.38 -1.79
CA THR A 462 31.18 -36.50 -1.34
C THR A 462 31.63 -36.99 0.02
N GLU A 463 32.94 -37.16 0.24
CA GLU A 463 33.50 -37.57 1.54
C GLU A 463 33.15 -36.57 2.65
N MET A 464 33.28 -35.27 2.39
CA MET A 464 32.90 -34.24 3.35
C MET A 464 31.40 -34.27 3.67
N THR A 465 30.56 -34.52 2.65
CA THR A 465 29.11 -34.67 2.83
C THR A 465 28.79 -35.89 3.69
N GLN A 466 29.43 -37.04 3.40
CA GLN A 466 29.26 -38.26 4.17
C GLN A 466 29.71 -38.09 5.62
N LEU A 467 30.79 -37.36 5.87
CA LEU A 467 31.22 -37.03 7.22
C LEU A 467 30.17 -36.16 7.94
N PHE A 468 29.67 -35.10 7.31
CA PHE A 468 28.63 -34.25 7.89
C PHE A 468 27.35 -35.03 8.23
N GLU A 469 26.93 -35.94 7.35
CA GLU A 469 25.77 -36.81 7.56
C GLU A 469 26.00 -37.90 8.62
N SER A 470 27.26 -38.19 8.98
CA SER A 470 27.61 -39.25 9.92
C SER A 470 27.35 -38.91 11.39
N TYR A 471 27.29 -37.63 11.75
CA TYR A 471 27.07 -37.19 13.13
C TYR A 471 25.77 -36.44 13.31
N ARG A 472 25.23 -36.49 14.53
CA ARG A 472 24.01 -35.79 14.92
C ARG A 472 24.35 -34.64 15.84
N THR A 473 23.74 -33.49 15.59
CA THR A 473 23.99 -32.26 16.38
C THR A 473 22.83 -31.88 17.29
N TRP A 474 21.70 -32.59 17.22
CA TRP A 474 20.44 -32.18 17.86
C TRP A 474 19.97 -33.11 18.98
N ASP A 475 20.65 -34.24 19.22
CA ASP A 475 20.18 -35.27 20.16
C ASP A 475 20.01 -34.73 21.59
N HIS A 476 20.80 -33.74 21.98
CA HIS A 476 20.70 -33.08 23.28
C HIS A 476 19.40 -32.27 23.47
N LEU A 477 18.74 -31.84 22.38
CA LEU A 477 17.48 -31.09 22.43
C LEU A 477 16.24 -32.00 22.54
N VAL A 478 16.40 -33.30 22.31
CA VAL A 478 15.27 -34.24 22.32
C VAL A 478 14.66 -34.34 23.72
N GLY A 479 13.35 -34.14 23.81
CA GLY A 479 12.61 -34.18 25.08
C GLY A 479 12.70 -32.89 25.92
N GLN A 480 13.41 -31.86 25.44
CA GLN A 480 13.46 -30.56 26.10
C GLN A 480 12.32 -29.64 25.65
N THR A 481 11.89 -28.74 26.54
CA THR A 481 10.97 -27.65 26.19
C THR A 481 11.77 -26.43 25.77
N GLN A 482 11.55 -25.94 24.55
CA GLN A 482 12.31 -24.84 23.95
C GLN A 482 11.35 -23.76 23.43
N ARG A 483 11.74 -22.49 23.54
CA ARG A 483 11.01 -21.38 22.89
C ARG A 483 11.34 -21.37 21.40
N VAL A 484 10.33 -21.20 20.55
CA VAL A 484 10.47 -21.21 19.09
C VAL A 484 9.85 -19.95 18.48
N TRP A 485 10.60 -19.29 17.60
CA TRP A 485 10.14 -18.16 16.80
C TRP A 485 9.76 -18.65 15.42
N PHE A 486 8.47 -18.68 15.11
CA PHE A 486 7.96 -19.08 13.80
C PHE A 486 8.03 -17.90 12.83
N SER A 487 8.68 -18.13 11.68
CA SER A 487 8.88 -17.10 10.66
C SER A 487 8.46 -17.53 9.27
N ASP A 488 8.21 -18.81 8.99
CA ASP A 488 7.82 -19.27 7.66
C ASP A 488 6.72 -20.34 7.72
N THR A 489 5.86 -20.38 6.72
CA THR A 489 4.79 -21.39 6.59
C THR A 489 4.84 -21.98 5.20
N ASP A 490 5.08 -23.28 5.10
CA ASP A 490 4.97 -24.02 3.86
C ASP A 490 3.51 -24.41 3.63
N GLU A 491 2.82 -23.62 2.80
CA GLU A 491 1.42 -23.86 2.42
C GLU A 491 1.20 -25.20 1.71
N LYS A 492 2.22 -25.74 1.01
CA LYS A 492 2.08 -27.00 0.26
C LYS A 492 2.03 -28.23 1.16
N HIS A 493 2.71 -28.16 2.30
CA HIS A 493 2.82 -29.29 3.25
C HIS A 493 2.13 -29.01 4.59
N ALA A 494 1.48 -27.85 4.75
CA ALA A 494 0.86 -27.38 5.98
C ALA A 494 1.82 -27.45 7.19
N GLN A 495 3.07 -27.03 6.98
CA GLN A 495 4.11 -27.05 7.99
C GLN A 495 4.54 -25.63 8.33
N THR A 496 4.65 -25.32 9.63
CA THR A 496 5.22 -24.06 10.09
C THR A 496 6.67 -24.28 10.49
N VAL A 497 7.55 -23.41 10.01
CA VAL A 497 8.98 -23.43 10.30
C VAL A 497 9.32 -22.28 11.25
N GLY A 498 10.06 -22.62 12.30
CA GLY A 498 10.60 -21.65 13.23
C GLY A 498 12.01 -22.02 13.68
N HIS A 499 12.59 -21.15 14.49
CA HIS A 499 13.94 -21.31 15.02
C HIS A 499 13.94 -21.22 16.54
N THR A 500 14.79 -22.01 17.21
CA THR A 500 15.08 -21.83 18.64
C THR A 500 16.05 -20.66 18.86
N LYS A 501 16.40 -20.35 20.13
CA LYS A 501 17.42 -19.33 20.44
C LYS A 501 18.79 -19.66 19.82
N GLY A 502 19.19 -20.94 19.85
CA GLY A 502 20.38 -21.45 19.14
C GLY A 502 20.19 -21.55 17.62
N TYR A 503 19.11 -20.98 17.06
CA TYR A 503 18.78 -21.00 15.64
C TYR A 503 18.60 -22.42 15.04
N ALA A 504 18.26 -23.39 15.89
CA ALA A 504 17.90 -24.73 15.44
C ALA A 504 16.57 -24.69 14.66
N LYS A 505 16.54 -25.23 13.45
CA LYS A 505 15.32 -25.27 12.63
C LYS A 505 14.33 -26.27 13.24
N VAL A 506 13.14 -25.77 13.61
CA VAL A 506 12.01 -26.57 14.10
C VAL A 506 10.91 -26.54 13.06
N VAL A 507 10.42 -27.72 12.69
CA VAL A 507 9.28 -27.87 11.77
C VAL A 507 8.16 -28.54 12.53
N VAL A 508 6.99 -27.90 12.55
CA VAL A 508 5.79 -28.46 13.19
C VAL A 508 4.68 -28.63 12.16
N THR A 509 3.94 -29.73 12.27
CA THR A 509 2.67 -29.96 11.55
C THR A 509 1.49 -29.23 12.19
N TRP A 510 1.78 -28.38 13.17
CA TRP A 510 0.82 -27.54 13.84
C TRP A 510 0.56 -26.30 12.98
N THR A 511 -0.67 -26.17 12.48
CA THR A 511 -1.23 -24.85 12.22
C THR A 511 -1.34 -24.15 13.58
N CYS A 512 -0.40 -23.25 13.84
CA CYS A 512 -0.39 -22.35 15.00
C CYS A 512 -1.82 -21.87 15.35
N PRO A 513 -2.10 -21.44 16.60
CA PRO A 513 -3.29 -20.64 16.97
C PRO A 513 -3.35 -19.27 16.26
N LEU A 514 -2.72 -19.17 15.09
CA LEU A 514 -3.27 -18.48 13.95
C LEU A 514 -4.75 -18.78 13.69
N GLU A 515 -5.51 -19.67 14.35
CA GLU A 515 -6.98 -19.67 14.22
C GLU A 515 -7.63 -18.31 14.58
N LYS A 516 -7.03 -17.52 15.48
CA LYS A 516 -7.46 -16.12 15.72
C LYS A 516 -7.10 -15.17 14.55
N PHE A 517 -6.15 -15.58 13.71
CA PHE A 517 -5.67 -14.88 12.51
C PHE A 517 -6.06 -15.57 11.19
N SER A 518 -6.63 -16.77 11.19
CA SER A 518 -6.90 -17.55 9.97
C SER A 518 -8.04 -16.86 9.25
N ALA A 519 -9.01 -16.31 9.98
CA ALA A 519 -9.98 -15.39 9.42
C ALA A 519 -9.35 -14.20 8.66
N VAL A 520 -8.20 -13.68 9.15
CA VAL A 520 -7.45 -12.61 8.48
C VAL A 520 -6.66 -13.17 7.30
N VAL A 521 -5.95 -14.29 7.46
CA VAL A 521 -5.10 -14.92 6.44
C VAL A 521 -5.94 -15.53 5.31
N ASP A 522 -6.95 -16.33 5.62
CA ASP A 522 -7.94 -16.86 4.66
C ASP A 522 -8.56 -15.72 3.86
N ALA A 523 -8.91 -14.60 4.51
CA ALA A 523 -9.44 -13.42 3.84
C ALA A 523 -8.38 -12.57 3.10
N MET A 524 -7.09 -12.71 3.42
CA MET A 524 -5.98 -12.10 2.69
C MET A 524 -5.70 -12.79 1.36
N HIS A 525 -5.99 -14.09 1.28
CA HIS A 525 -5.89 -14.90 0.05
C HIS A 525 -7.18 -14.93 -0.76
N LEU A 526 -8.27 -14.31 -0.27
CA LEU A 526 -9.48 -14.14 -1.05
C LEU A 526 -9.19 -13.20 -2.23
N ASP A 527 -9.18 -13.77 -3.44
CA ASP A 527 -9.23 -12.98 -4.66
C ASP A 527 -10.63 -12.36 -4.76
N VAL A 528 -10.70 -11.12 -4.29
CA VAL A 528 -11.93 -10.35 -4.19
C VAL A 528 -12.59 -10.13 -5.56
N ALA A 529 -11.84 -10.24 -6.65
CA ALA A 529 -12.36 -10.08 -8.01
C ALA A 529 -13.12 -11.33 -8.53
N THR A 530 -12.88 -12.51 -7.97
CA THR A 530 -13.44 -13.79 -8.45
C THR A 530 -14.41 -14.45 -7.46
N THR A 531 -14.56 -13.89 -6.27
CA THR A 531 -15.35 -14.48 -5.17
C THR A 531 -16.79 -13.95 -5.14
N ASP A 532 -17.76 -14.80 -4.74
CA ASP A 532 -19.18 -14.42 -4.64
C ASP A 532 -19.51 -13.58 -3.38
N VAL A 533 -20.67 -12.92 -3.41
CA VAL A 533 -21.12 -12.01 -2.33
C VAL A 533 -21.29 -12.72 -0.98
N ALA A 534 -21.74 -13.98 -0.97
CA ALA A 534 -21.98 -14.70 0.28
C ALA A 534 -20.66 -15.03 0.98
N THR A 535 -19.67 -15.50 0.22
CA THR A 535 -18.32 -15.79 0.73
C THR A 535 -17.63 -14.52 1.25
N LEU A 536 -17.73 -13.39 0.52
CA LEU A 536 -17.18 -12.10 0.98
C LEU A 536 -17.86 -11.58 2.26
N LYS A 537 -19.18 -11.76 2.40
CA LYS A 537 -19.90 -11.43 3.64
C LYS A 537 -19.40 -12.28 4.80
N GLN A 538 -19.26 -13.59 4.60
CA GLN A 538 -18.75 -14.49 5.63
C GLN A 538 -17.32 -14.12 6.07
N ALA A 539 -16.44 -13.81 5.10
CA ALA A 539 -15.09 -13.34 5.37
C ALA A 539 -15.08 -12.02 6.15
N ARG A 540 -15.90 -11.03 5.77
CA ARG A 540 -16.05 -9.76 6.49
C ARG A 540 -16.49 -10.00 7.95
N THR A 541 -17.49 -10.85 8.19
CA THR A 541 -17.99 -11.14 9.54
C THR A 541 -16.93 -11.81 10.40
N LYS A 542 -16.24 -12.83 9.87
CA LYS A 542 -15.13 -13.49 10.57
C LYS A 542 -14.04 -12.48 10.97
N LEU A 543 -13.70 -11.57 10.06
CA LEU A 543 -12.68 -10.56 10.28
C LEU A 543 -13.10 -9.51 11.33
N LEU A 544 -14.38 -9.10 11.34
CA LEU A 544 -14.92 -8.21 12.37
C LEU A 544 -14.86 -8.85 13.76
N ASN A 545 -15.23 -10.13 13.86
CA ASN A 545 -15.13 -10.87 15.11
C ASN A 545 -13.68 -11.02 15.58
N ALA A 546 -12.75 -11.26 14.64
CA ALA A 546 -11.32 -11.31 14.93
C ALA A 546 -10.77 -9.96 15.42
N LEU A 547 -11.20 -8.85 14.82
CA LEU A 547 -10.84 -7.50 15.25
C LEU A 547 -11.37 -7.18 16.65
N ALA A 548 -12.62 -7.52 16.95
CA ALA A 548 -13.21 -7.33 18.28
C ALA A 548 -12.46 -8.15 19.35
N ALA A 549 -12.18 -9.43 19.07
CA ALA A 549 -11.40 -10.28 19.97
C ALA A 549 -9.96 -9.78 20.15
N ALA A 550 -9.34 -9.22 19.10
CA ALA A 550 -8.01 -8.61 19.16
C ALA A 550 -8.00 -7.32 19.99
N GLN A 551 -9.12 -6.59 19.99
CA GLN A 551 -9.32 -5.39 20.80
C GLN A 551 -9.43 -5.75 22.29
N GLU A 552 -10.28 -6.72 22.62
CA GLU A 552 -10.43 -7.26 23.99
C GLU A 552 -9.14 -7.87 24.54
N ALA A 553 -8.31 -8.48 23.68
CA ALA A 553 -7.06 -9.13 24.05
C ALA A 553 -5.83 -8.20 24.07
N GLU A 554 -6.01 -6.88 23.94
CA GLU A 554 -4.92 -5.88 23.96
C GLU A 554 -3.75 -6.16 22.98
N LEU A 555 -4.03 -6.83 21.85
CA LEU A 555 -3.00 -7.17 20.86
C LEU A 555 -2.28 -5.95 20.26
N PRO A 556 -1.00 -6.08 19.84
CA PRO A 556 -0.20 -4.98 19.29
C PRO A 556 -0.85 -4.29 18.08
N ARG A 557 -0.67 -2.96 17.96
CA ARG A 557 -1.26 -2.11 16.90
C ARG A 557 -1.02 -2.60 15.47
N VAL A 558 0.12 -3.24 15.21
CA VAL A 558 0.51 -3.69 13.86
C VAL A 558 -0.43 -4.80 13.37
N GLU A 559 -0.73 -5.74 14.24
CA GLU A 559 -1.64 -6.85 13.97
C GLU A 559 -3.06 -6.36 13.71
N ARG A 560 -3.53 -5.39 14.52
CA ARG A 560 -4.82 -4.71 14.30
C ARG A 560 -4.84 -3.95 12.97
N SER A 561 -3.76 -3.25 12.62
CA SER A 561 -3.65 -2.48 11.38
C SER A 561 -3.78 -3.34 10.11
N VAL A 562 -3.22 -4.55 10.13
CA VAL A 562 -3.30 -5.49 8.99
C VAL A 562 -4.73 -6.01 8.82
N ALA A 563 -5.36 -6.45 9.92
CA ALA A 563 -6.76 -6.88 9.91
C ALA A 563 -7.71 -5.73 9.51
N GLU A 564 -7.48 -4.51 9.99
CA GLU A 564 -8.22 -3.32 9.56
C GLU A 564 -8.07 -3.02 8.07
N GLN A 565 -6.86 -3.15 7.52
CA GLN A 565 -6.61 -2.92 6.10
C GLN A 565 -7.38 -3.94 5.24
N GLN A 566 -7.45 -5.20 5.68
CA GLN A 566 -8.25 -6.21 5.00
C GLN A 566 -9.74 -5.99 5.16
N ARG A 567 -10.18 -5.52 6.33
CA ARG A 567 -11.58 -5.15 6.57
C ARG A 567 -12.01 -4.04 5.63
N ARG A 568 -11.13 -3.04 5.41
CA ARG A 568 -11.31 -1.97 4.41
C ARG A 568 -11.46 -2.54 3.01
N ARG A 569 -10.59 -3.46 2.59
CA ARG A 569 -10.66 -4.08 1.26
C ARG A 569 -11.97 -4.83 1.02
N LEU A 570 -12.30 -5.78 1.90
CA LEU A 570 -13.50 -6.61 1.78
C LEU A 570 -14.79 -5.78 1.84
N HIS A 571 -14.86 -4.82 2.77
CA HIS A 571 -16.01 -3.94 2.88
C HIS A 571 -16.23 -3.13 1.60
N ASN A 572 -15.16 -2.53 1.06
CA ASN A 572 -15.30 -1.69 -0.12
C ASN A 572 -15.65 -2.52 -1.36
N ALA A 573 -15.09 -3.72 -1.51
CA ALA A 573 -15.48 -4.61 -2.59
C ALA A 573 -16.93 -5.10 -2.49
N LEU A 574 -17.41 -5.43 -1.28
CA LEU A 574 -18.83 -5.73 -1.07
C LEU A 574 -19.74 -4.56 -1.49
N GLN A 575 -19.31 -3.32 -1.29
CA GLN A 575 -20.07 -2.17 -1.78
C GLN A 575 -19.93 -2.00 -3.29
N ASP A 576 -18.75 -2.20 -3.87
CA ASP A 576 -18.53 -2.07 -5.31
C ASP A 576 -19.32 -3.13 -6.10
N MET A 577 -19.51 -4.34 -5.54
CA MET A 577 -20.38 -5.38 -6.09
C MET A 577 -21.87 -5.01 -6.08
N LYS A 578 -22.30 -4.09 -5.20
CA LYS A 578 -23.67 -3.55 -5.22
C LYS A 578 -23.86 -2.47 -6.30
N GLY A 579 -22.81 -2.10 -7.03
CA GLY A 579 -22.82 -1.02 -8.00
C GLY A 579 -22.22 0.27 -7.46
N GLN A 580 -21.47 0.97 -8.32
CA GLN A 580 -20.96 2.32 -8.07
C GLN A 580 -22.09 3.35 -8.05
N LEU A 581 -23.18 3.13 -8.79
CA LEU A 581 -24.36 4.00 -8.83
C LEU A 581 -25.63 3.22 -8.51
N ARG A 582 -26.12 3.40 -7.29
CA ARG A 582 -27.41 2.83 -6.87
C ARG A 582 -28.52 3.85 -6.98
N VAL A 583 -29.64 3.46 -7.58
CA VAL A 583 -30.82 4.29 -7.76
C VAL A 583 -32.00 3.65 -7.03
N SER A 584 -32.48 4.32 -5.99
CA SER A 584 -33.64 3.90 -5.20
C SER A 584 -34.82 4.85 -5.39
N CYS A 585 -36.04 4.34 -5.40
CA CYS A 585 -37.26 5.12 -5.50
C CYS A 585 -37.87 5.33 -4.12
N ARG A 586 -38.27 6.57 -3.79
CA ARG A 586 -39.02 6.89 -2.57
C ARG A 586 -40.37 7.49 -2.93
N ILE A 587 -41.45 6.80 -2.54
CA ILE A 587 -42.82 7.31 -2.71
C ILE A 587 -43.22 8.01 -1.41
N ARG A 588 -43.47 9.33 -1.46
CA ARG A 588 -43.94 10.06 -0.27
C ARG A 588 -45.43 9.81 0.01
N PRO A 589 -45.93 10.01 1.24
CA PRO A 589 -47.37 10.05 1.51
C PRO A 589 -48.07 11.19 0.76
N LEU A 590 -49.39 11.06 0.55
CA LEU A 590 -50.23 12.17 0.09
C LEU A 590 -50.23 13.31 1.13
N SER A 591 -50.02 14.53 0.65
CA SER A 591 -50.10 15.73 1.49
C SER A 591 -51.55 16.05 1.87
N ALA A 592 -51.75 16.85 2.93
CA ALA A 592 -53.09 17.27 3.35
C ALA A 592 -53.90 17.94 2.21
N LYS A 593 -53.23 18.73 1.37
CA LYS A 593 -53.84 19.39 0.20
C LYS A 593 -54.28 18.40 -0.89
N GLU A 594 -53.55 17.31 -1.07
CA GLU A 594 -53.87 16.28 -2.06
C GLU A 594 -54.97 15.35 -1.56
N LYS A 595 -54.96 14.99 -0.26
CA LYS A 595 -56.06 14.26 0.39
C LYS A 595 -57.37 15.03 0.34
N ALA A 596 -57.34 16.34 0.59
CA ALA A 596 -58.52 17.20 0.49
C ALA A 596 -59.09 17.32 -0.94
N LYS A 597 -58.29 17.00 -1.97
CA LYS A 597 -58.70 17.01 -3.38
C LYS A 597 -59.09 15.61 -3.89
N ASP A 598 -59.23 14.63 -3.00
CA ASP A 598 -59.52 13.22 -3.33
C ASP A 598 -58.60 12.66 -4.43
N SER A 599 -57.31 13.04 -4.39
CA SER A 599 -56.34 12.60 -5.40
C SER A 599 -56.03 11.12 -5.20
N ALA A 600 -56.36 10.30 -6.20
CA ALA A 600 -55.99 8.88 -6.21
C ALA A 600 -54.47 8.65 -6.26
N HIS A 601 -54.04 7.45 -5.86
CA HIS A 601 -52.66 7.00 -5.99
C HIS A 601 -52.36 6.61 -7.44
N ALA A 602 -51.69 7.49 -8.18
CA ALA A 602 -51.21 7.22 -9.54
C ALA A 602 -49.94 6.35 -9.56
N VAL A 603 -49.21 6.27 -8.44
CA VAL A 603 -47.96 5.51 -8.29
C VAL A 603 -48.12 4.50 -7.18
N VAL A 604 -47.86 3.23 -7.47
CA VAL A 604 -48.04 2.11 -6.55
C VAL A 604 -46.77 1.25 -6.53
N PRO A 605 -46.20 0.96 -5.34
CA PRO A 605 -45.10 0.01 -5.23
C PRO A 605 -45.64 -1.42 -5.40
N LEU A 606 -45.14 -2.14 -6.43
CA LEU A 606 -45.53 -3.53 -6.69
C LEU A 606 -44.82 -4.48 -5.72
N ASP A 607 -43.52 -4.26 -5.50
CA ASP A 607 -42.66 -5.01 -4.60
C ASP A 607 -41.54 -4.10 -4.07
N THR A 608 -40.43 -4.68 -3.60
CA THR A 608 -39.30 -3.94 -3.03
C THR A 608 -38.36 -3.34 -4.07
N SER A 609 -38.47 -3.66 -5.36
CA SER A 609 -37.63 -3.13 -6.44
C SER A 609 -38.42 -2.53 -7.60
N ARG A 610 -39.73 -2.76 -7.68
CA ARG A 610 -40.58 -2.35 -8.80
C ARG A 610 -41.70 -1.41 -8.37
N VAL A 611 -41.89 -0.38 -9.17
CA VAL A 611 -42.97 0.61 -9.01
C VAL A 611 -43.76 0.72 -10.31
N GLU A 612 -45.08 0.77 -10.18
CA GLU A 612 -46.01 0.99 -11.28
C GLU A 612 -46.54 2.43 -11.24
N ILE A 613 -46.66 3.05 -12.40
CA ILE A 613 -47.38 4.31 -12.58
C ILE A 613 -48.46 4.16 -13.65
N THR A 614 -49.64 4.65 -13.32
CA THR A 614 -50.80 4.63 -14.21
C THR A 614 -51.09 6.03 -14.72
N LEU A 615 -51.01 6.20 -16.04
CA LEU A 615 -51.34 7.43 -16.75
C LEU A 615 -52.67 7.25 -17.49
N PRO A 616 -53.50 8.30 -17.65
CA PRO A 616 -54.69 8.28 -18.49
C PRO A 616 -54.34 7.84 -19.91
N ASP A 617 -55.18 6.99 -20.48
CA ASP A 617 -55.12 6.56 -21.88
C ASP A 617 -53.81 5.84 -22.29
N LEU A 618 -53.01 5.39 -21.31
CA LEU A 618 -51.78 4.63 -21.53
C LEU A 618 -51.79 3.35 -20.68
N PRO A 619 -51.16 2.27 -21.17
CA PRO A 619 -50.97 1.07 -20.35
C PRO A 619 -50.11 1.41 -19.12
N PRO A 620 -50.34 0.74 -17.97
CA PRO A 620 -49.50 0.90 -16.78
C PRO A 620 -48.02 0.70 -17.10
N GLN A 621 -47.17 1.58 -16.59
CA GLN A 621 -45.72 1.55 -16.81
C GLN A 621 -45.02 1.09 -15.55
N VAL A 622 -44.20 0.05 -15.67
CA VAL A 622 -43.42 -0.50 -14.55
C VAL A 622 -41.96 -0.10 -14.68
N PHE A 623 -41.41 0.45 -13.60
CA PHE A 623 -40.00 0.81 -13.47
C PHE A 623 -39.35 -0.05 -12.39
N GLU A 624 -38.08 -0.39 -12.61
CA GLU A 624 -37.26 -1.21 -11.72
C GLU A 624 -36.07 -0.39 -11.22
N PHE A 625 -35.79 -0.53 -9.92
CA PHE A 625 -34.79 0.20 -9.14
C PHE A 625 -34.10 -0.74 -8.15
N ASP A 626 -33.00 -0.31 -7.55
CA ASP A 626 -32.31 -1.09 -6.52
C ASP A 626 -33.19 -1.32 -5.28
N SER A 627 -34.00 -0.32 -4.92
CA SER A 627 -34.96 -0.42 -3.81
C SER A 627 -36.11 0.57 -3.99
N VAL A 628 -37.31 0.21 -3.52
CA VAL A 628 -38.52 1.03 -3.54
C VAL A 628 -39.06 1.19 -2.12
N PHE A 629 -38.99 2.43 -1.61
CA PHE A 629 -39.48 2.80 -0.29
C PHE A 629 -40.94 3.24 -0.35
N ARG A 630 -41.77 2.57 0.45
CA ARG A 630 -43.23 2.73 0.50
C ARG A 630 -43.60 4.01 1.26
N PRO A 631 -44.83 4.55 1.06
CA PRO A 631 -45.30 5.73 1.78
C PRO A 631 -45.70 5.46 3.24
N ASP A 632 -45.66 4.21 3.67
CA ASP A 632 -46.14 3.76 4.99
C ASP A 632 -45.09 4.11 6.06
N ALA A 633 -45.51 4.65 7.21
CA ALA A 633 -44.64 5.04 8.33
C ALA A 633 -43.39 5.90 7.94
N PRO A 634 -43.56 7.21 7.67
CA PRO A 634 -42.53 8.08 7.10
C PRO A 634 -41.19 8.11 7.85
N GLN A 635 -41.22 7.87 9.17
CA GLN A 635 -40.05 7.87 10.04
C GLN A 635 -39.28 6.55 9.97
N GLN A 636 -40.00 5.42 9.97
CA GLN A 636 -39.40 4.09 9.75
C GLN A 636 -38.74 4.03 8.38
N VAL A 637 -39.32 4.66 7.36
CA VAL A 637 -38.73 4.75 6.02
C VAL A 637 -37.39 5.48 6.02
N VAL A 638 -37.20 6.55 6.80
CA VAL A 638 -35.90 7.23 6.86
C VAL A 638 -34.86 6.37 7.57
N GLU A 639 -35.27 5.62 8.59
CA GLU A 639 -34.41 4.65 9.27
C GLU A 639 -34.02 3.49 8.34
N GLU A 640 -34.96 2.95 7.56
CA GLU A 640 -34.69 1.94 6.52
C GLU A 640 -33.72 2.47 5.45
N ILE A 641 -33.95 3.70 4.96
CA ILE A 641 -33.03 4.39 4.04
C ILE A 641 -31.64 4.55 4.66
N PHE A 642 -31.57 4.87 5.96
CA PHE A 642 -30.30 5.02 6.65
C PHE A 642 -29.56 3.69 6.82
N GLU A 643 -30.24 2.57 7.06
CA GLU A 643 -29.58 1.25 7.13
C GLU A 643 -28.85 0.91 5.82
N ASP A 644 -29.42 1.28 4.68
CA ASP A 644 -28.76 1.11 3.37
C ASP A 644 -27.53 2.03 3.18
N CYS A 645 -27.54 3.19 3.86
CA CYS A 645 -26.46 4.19 3.82
C CYS A 645 -25.38 3.95 4.87
N ARG A 646 -25.68 3.23 5.96
CA ARG A 646 -24.78 3.02 7.10
C ARG A 646 -23.44 2.44 6.67
N ASP A 647 -23.46 1.47 5.76
CA ASP A 647 -22.25 0.88 5.18
C ASP A 647 -21.46 1.88 4.31
N LEU A 648 -22.13 2.81 3.63
CA LEU A 648 -21.43 3.84 2.85
C LEU A 648 -20.69 4.83 3.75
N VAL A 649 -21.23 5.14 4.94
CA VAL A 649 -20.51 5.96 5.92
C VAL A 649 -19.16 5.34 6.26
N GLN A 650 -19.11 4.00 6.45
CA GLN A 650 -17.85 3.29 6.65
C GLN A 650 -16.91 3.42 5.46
N SER A 651 -17.41 3.26 4.23
CA SER A 651 -16.61 3.43 3.01
C SER A 651 -15.93 4.81 2.96
N ALA A 652 -16.61 5.85 3.45
CA ALA A 652 -16.04 7.18 3.50
C ALA A 652 -14.98 7.38 4.58
N VAL A 653 -15.21 6.84 5.78
CA VAL A 653 -14.21 6.79 6.85
C VAL A 653 -12.95 6.03 6.36
N ASP A 654 -13.15 4.98 5.56
CA ASP A 654 -12.08 4.17 4.98
C ASP A 654 -11.27 4.88 3.89
N GLY A 655 -11.82 5.93 3.28
CA GLY A 655 -11.12 6.74 2.29
C GLY A 655 -11.76 6.85 0.91
N HIS A 656 -13.02 6.47 0.74
CA HIS A 656 -13.75 6.65 -0.52
C HIS A 656 -14.58 7.93 -0.51
N ASN A 657 -14.83 8.50 -1.68
CA ASN A 657 -15.84 9.53 -1.81
C ASN A 657 -17.22 8.87 -1.83
N VAL A 658 -18.17 9.46 -1.09
CA VAL A 658 -19.55 8.99 -1.03
C VAL A 658 -20.47 10.14 -1.34
N THR A 659 -21.41 9.90 -2.23
CA THR A 659 -22.38 10.91 -2.66
C THR A 659 -23.78 10.38 -2.49
N VAL A 660 -24.62 11.12 -1.77
CA VAL A 660 -26.05 10.87 -1.69
C VAL A 660 -26.77 12.04 -2.35
N MET A 661 -27.62 11.75 -3.32
CA MET A 661 -28.35 12.77 -4.07
C MET A 661 -29.84 12.47 -4.14
N THR A 662 -30.68 13.50 -4.08
CA THR A 662 -32.12 13.38 -4.31
C THR A 662 -32.52 14.04 -5.62
N TYR A 663 -33.38 13.36 -6.36
CA TYR A 663 -33.90 13.80 -7.65
C TYR A 663 -35.42 13.63 -7.71
N GLY A 664 -36.10 14.48 -8.47
CA GLY A 664 -37.55 14.41 -8.65
C GLY A 664 -38.17 15.80 -8.80
N GLN A 665 -39.45 15.83 -9.12
CA GLN A 665 -40.20 17.07 -9.30
C GLN A 665 -40.31 17.90 -8.01
N THR A 666 -40.72 19.15 -8.18
CA THR A 666 -41.07 20.05 -7.08
C THR A 666 -42.18 19.45 -6.21
N GLY A 667 -42.00 19.52 -4.88
CA GLY A 667 -42.95 18.93 -3.93
C GLY A 667 -42.94 17.39 -3.83
N ALA A 668 -41.96 16.70 -4.43
CA ALA A 668 -41.85 15.24 -4.34
C ALA A 668 -41.25 14.72 -3.01
N GLY A 669 -40.70 15.59 -2.17
CA GLY A 669 -40.09 15.22 -0.88
C GLY A 669 -38.55 15.09 -0.89
N LYS A 670 -37.84 15.68 -1.86
CA LYS A 670 -36.37 15.68 -1.96
C LYS A 670 -35.66 16.20 -0.71
N THR A 671 -35.85 17.49 -0.41
CA THR A 671 -35.29 18.18 0.76
C THR A 671 -35.71 17.50 2.07
N TYR A 672 -36.96 17.05 2.17
CA TYR A 672 -37.45 16.29 3.33
C TYR A 672 -36.75 14.94 3.52
N THR A 673 -36.32 14.27 2.43
CA THR A 673 -35.55 13.02 2.52
C THR A 673 -34.14 13.25 3.06
N LEU A 674 -33.41 14.23 2.51
CA LEU A 674 -32.03 14.49 2.91
C LEU A 674 -31.93 15.21 4.26
N PHE A 675 -32.68 16.30 4.40
CA PHE A 675 -32.50 17.25 5.51
C PHE A 675 -33.65 17.24 6.51
N GLY A 676 -34.78 16.60 6.20
CA GLY A 676 -35.92 16.52 7.11
C GLY A 676 -36.77 17.79 7.15
N SER A 677 -37.47 17.97 8.26
CA SER A 677 -38.26 19.15 8.63
C SER A 677 -37.84 19.68 10.00
N LYS A 678 -38.58 20.64 10.56
CA LYS A 678 -38.33 21.13 11.93
C LYS A 678 -38.59 20.06 12.99
N ASP A 679 -39.54 19.17 12.73
CA ASP A 679 -40.02 18.19 13.70
C ASP A 679 -39.44 16.78 13.47
N GLN A 680 -38.84 16.54 12.29
CA GLN A 680 -38.34 15.23 11.88
C GLN A 680 -37.00 15.36 11.19
N GLU A 681 -36.04 14.53 11.59
CA GLU A 681 -34.70 14.53 11.00
C GLU A 681 -34.70 13.84 9.63
N GLY A 682 -33.81 14.31 8.75
CA GLY A 682 -33.52 13.67 7.47
C GLY A 682 -32.33 12.72 7.56
N LEU A 683 -32.02 12.09 6.44
CA LEU A 683 -30.92 11.13 6.30
C LEU A 683 -29.55 11.71 6.70
N VAL A 684 -29.29 12.98 6.39
CA VAL A 684 -27.99 13.63 6.62
C VAL A 684 -27.66 13.68 8.12
N GLN A 685 -28.65 13.91 8.98
CA GLN A 685 -28.47 13.97 10.42
C GLN A 685 -28.01 12.61 11.00
N TYR A 686 -28.64 11.51 10.55
CA TYR A 686 -28.25 10.16 10.95
C TYR A 686 -26.83 9.83 10.47
N MET A 687 -26.50 10.16 9.21
CA MET A 687 -25.16 9.92 8.65
C MET A 687 -24.08 10.74 9.36
N ILE A 688 -24.37 11.99 9.77
CA ILE A 688 -23.42 12.80 10.56
C ILE A 688 -23.11 12.11 11.89
N ARG A 689 -24.13 11.65 12.63
CA ARG A 689 -23.91 10.95 13.91
C ARG A 689 -23.09 9.68 13.70
N GLU A 690 -23.38 8.93 12.65
CA GLU A 690 -22.65 7.71 12.32
C GLU A 690 -21.18 7.99 11.97
N VAL A 691 -20.88 9.08 11.25
CA VAL A 691 -19.49 9.47 10.96
C VAL A 691 -18.70 9.61 12.26
N PHE A 692 -19.24 10.34 13.23
CA PHE A 692 -18.56 10.55 14.51
C PHE A 692 -18.51 9.28 15.35
N ALA A 693 -19.56 8.45 15.37
CA ALA A 693 -19.55 7.15 16.04
C ALA A 693 -18.43 6.23 15.52
N ARG A 694 -18.26 6.16 14.19
CA ARG A 694 -17.17 5.39 13.57
C ARG A 694 -15.79 5.99 13.82
N LEU A 695 -15.69 7.31 14.03
CA LEU A 695 -14.43 7.96 14.38
C LEU A 695 -14.06 7.74 15.85
N SER A 696 -15.04 7.71 16.77
CA SER A 696 -14.83 7.47 18.21
C SER A 696 -14.43 6.02 18.51
N ASP A 697 -14.94 5.04 17.78
CA ASP A 697 -14.56 3.62 17.94
C ASP A 697 -13.06 3.35 17.64
N HIS A 698 -12.38 4.31 17.00
CA HIS A 698 -10.96 4.24 16.69
C HIS A 698 -10.06 4.97 17.70
N GLU A 699 -10.58 5.51 18.80
CA GLU A 699 -9.84 6.29 19.80
C GLU A 699 -9.07 5.43 20.83
N ASP A 700 -8.14 4.59 20.38
CA ASP A 700 -7.09 4.01 21.24
C ASP A 700 -5.97 5.04 21.48
N GLY A 701 -6.22 6.04 22.31
CA GLY A 701 -5.24 6.88 23.05
C GLY A 701 -4.17 7.66 22.26
N GLN A 702 -4.11 7.54 20.93
CA GLN A 702 -3.11 8.13 20.04
C GLN A 702 -3.52 8.00 18.55
N ALA A 703 -4.83 7.98 18.29
CA ALA A 703 -5.37 7.93 16.93
C ALA A 703 -4.99 9.20 16.16
N ARG A 704 -4.57 9.03 14.89
CA ARG A 704 -4.27 10.16 13.98
C ARG A 704 -5.42 11.15 13.99
N LYS A 705 -5.16 12.42 14.31
CA LYS A 705 -6.18 13.47 14.42
C LYS A 705 -6.87 13.65 13.06
N VAL A 706 -8.11 13.18 12.96
CA VAL A 706 -8.97 13.43 11.79
C VAL A 706 -9.71 14.72 12.03
N THR A 707 -9.51 15.69 11.15
CA THR A 707 -10.27 16.94 11.15
C THR A 707 -11.52 16.77 10.30
N VAL A 708 -12.69 17.00 10.88
CA VAL A 708 -13.98 17.01 10.20
C VAL A 708 -14.35 18.46 9.89
N THR A 709 -14.67 18.75 8.63
CA THR A 709 -15.11 20.09 8.21
C THR A 709 -16.39 20.02 7.39
N GLY A 710 -17.33 20.93 7.64
CA GLY A 710 -18.56 21.10 6.86
C GLY A 710 -18.53 22.33 5.96
N SER A 711 -19.08 22.21 4.76
CA SER A 711 -19.33 23.33 3.84
C SER A 711 -20.70 23.20 3.18
N ALA A 712 -21.38 24.33 2.94
CA ALA A 712 -22.69 24.37 2.28
C ALA A 712 -22.66 25.35 1.10
N LEU A 713 -23.00 24.85 -0.09
CA LEU A 713 -22.96 25.59 -1.34
C LEU A 713 -24.29 25.45 -2.08
N GLU A 714 -24.81 26.54 -2.61
CA GLU A 714 -25.97 26.54 -3.48
C GLU A 714 -25.57 26.97 -4.90
N LEU A 715 -26.13 26.31 -5.91
CA LEU A 715 -26.00 26.66 -7.31
C LEU A 715 -27.36 27.12 -7.82
N TYR A 716 -27.49 28.42 -8.00
CA TYR A 716 -28.70 29.08 -8.48
C TYR A 716 -28.37 29.93 -9.70
N ASN A 717 -29.13 29.74 -10.79
CA ASN A 717 -28.94 30.44 -12.06
C ASN A 717 -27.47 30.48 -12.55
N ASN A 718 -26.76 29.34 -12.44
CA ASN A 718 -25.34 29.21 -12.80
C ASN A 718 -24.36 30.06 -11.96
N HIS A 719 -24.77 30.55 -10.80
CA HIS A 719 -23.92 31.22 -9.81
C HIS A 719 -23.78 30.39 -8.54
N PHE A 720 -22.55 30.34 -8.00
CA PHE A 720 -22.26 29.66 -6.74
C PHE A 720 -22.47 30.61 -5.57
N ILE A 721 -23.26 30.14 -4.61
CA ILE A 721 -23.67 30.83 -3.39
C ILE A 721 -23.09 30.09 -2.19
N ASP A 722 -22.25 30.73 -1.39
CA ASP A 722 -21.78 30.18 -0.12
C ASP A 722 -22.86 30.39 0.95
N LEU A 723 -23.45 29.29 1.45
CA LEU A 723 -24.54 29.32 2.43
C LEU A 723 -24.05 29.46 3.88
N LEU A 724 -22.74 29.47 4.13
CA LEU A 724 -22.18 29.63 5.48
C LEU A 724 -21.69 31.05 5.77
N ARG A 725 -21.64 31.90 4.73
CA ARG A 725 -21.32 33.33 4.85
C ARG A 725 -22.58 34.20 4.78
N PRO A 726 -22.60 35.36 5.48
CA PRO A 726 -23.69 36.31 5.35
C PRO A 726 -23.74 36.91 3.94
N ILE A 727 -24.95 37.14 3.42
CA ILE A 727 -25.17 37.94 2.21
C ILE A 727 -25.02 39.42 2.59
N ASP A 728 -24.18 40.16 1.87
CA ASP A 728 -23.98 41.59 2.15
C ASP A 728 -25.23 42.42 1.76
N ARG A 729 -25.45 43.56 2.44
CA ARG A 729 -26.64 44.43 2.29
C ARG A 729 -26.82 45.00 0.87
N THR A 730 -25.81 44.89 0.01
CA THR A 730 -25.81 45.33 -1.40
C THR A 730 -26.25 44.23 -2.39
N GLY A 731 -26.60 43.03 -1.91
CA GLY A 731 -26.98 41.89 -2.76
C GLY A 731 -25.80 41.25 -3.51
N ARG A 732 -24.55 41.69 -3.27
CA ARG A 732 -23.34 41.05 -3.80
C ARG A 732 -22.91 39.91 -2.89
N GLN A 733 -22.69 38.73 -3.47
CA GLN A 733 -22.16 37.57 -2.76
C GLN A 733 -20.62 37.49 -2.83
N SER A 734 -20.10 36.66 -1.92
CA SER A 734 -18.72 36.18 -1.69
C SER A 734 -17.68 36.37 -2.81
N PRO A 735 -16.38 36.55 -2.46
CA PRO A 735 -15.30 36.53 -3.46
C PRO A 735 -15.45 35.32 -4.37
N GLY A 736 -15.28 35.52 -5.68
CA GLY A 736 -15.75 34.60 -6.71
C GLY A 736 -15.38 33.14 -6.43
N VAL A 737 -16.37 32.37 -5.99
CA VAL A 737 -16.22 30.94 -5.67
C VAL A 737 -15.86 30.21 -6.96
N LYS A 738 -14.71 29.54 -6.96
CA LYS A 738 -14.15 28.88 -8.15
C LYS A 738 -13.97 27.40 -7.89
N VAL A 739 -14.52 26.60 -8.81
CA VAL A 739 -14.31 25.16 -8.82
C VAL A 739 -12.99 24.86 -9.54
N CYS A 740 -12.00 24.44 -8.76
CA CYS A 740 -10.69 24.01 -9.20
C CYS A 740 -10.66 22.47 -9.23
N VAL A 741 -9.99 21.91 -10.23
CA VAL A 741 -9.78 20.47 -10.31
C VAL A 741 -8.29 20.22 -10.47
N ASP A 742 -7.74 19.35 -9.62
CA ASP A 742 -6.32 19.01 -9.68
C ASP A 742 -6.02 17.98 -10.81
N ALA A 743 -4.74 17.60 -10.93
CA ALA A 743 -4.28 16.64 -11.94
C ALA A 743 -4.81 15.22 -11.71
N GLN A 744 -5.24 14.90 -10.48
CA GLN A 744 -5.81 13.63 -10.06
C GLN A 744 -7.34 13.59 -10.22
N GLY A 745 -7.96 14.72 -10.53
CA GLY A 745 -9.40 14.85 -10.73
C GLY A 745 -10.19 15.20 -9.46
N CYS A 746 -9.53 15.49 -8.34
CA CYS A 746 -10.17 15.95 -7.11
C CYS A 746 -10.65 17.40 -7.23
N VAL A 747 -11.85 17.68 -6.71
CA VAL A 747 -12.51 18.98 -6.85
C VAL A 747 -12.35 19.83 -5.60
N GLU A 748 -11.59 20.91 -5.68
CA GLU A 748 -11.48 21.89 -4.60
C GLU A 748 -12.25 23.15 -4.96
N VAL A 749 -12.97 23.72 -3.99
CA VAL A 749 -13.77 24.93 -4.20
C VAL A 749 -13.09 26.08 -3.50
N ASP A 750 -12.36 26.90 -4.28
CA ASP A 750 -11.69 28.08 -3.78
C ASP A 750 -12.71 29.16 -3.41
N GLY A 751 -12.47 29.84 -2.30
CA GLY A 751 -13.34 30.88 -1.75
C GLY A 751 -14.55 30.40 -0.94
N LEU A 752 -14.81 29.08 -0.84
CA LEU A 752 -15.92 28.50 -0.06
C LEU A 752 -15.56 28.38 1.43
N ALA A 753 -16.45 28.81 2.32
CA ALA A 753 -16.27 28.63 3.76
C ALA A 753 -16.31 27.16 4.17
N GLN A 754 -15.33 26.75 4.97
CA GLN A 754 -15.22 25.42 5.58
C GLN A 754 -15.11 25.60 7.09
N LEU A 755 -16.11 25.08 7.82
CA LEU A 755 -16.17 25.19 9.28
C LEU A 755 -15.79 23.85 9.89
N VAL A 756 -14.87 23.86 10.86
CA VAL A 756 -14.43 22.66 11.59
C VAL A 756 -15.51 22.25 12.60
N ALA A 757 -15.74 20.95 12.73
CA ALA A 757 -16.60 20.36 13.76
C ALA A 757 -15.82 19.26 14.49
N GLN A 758 -15.81 19.31 15.81
CA GLN A 758 -15.18 18.31 16.69
C GLN A 758 -16.21 17.31 17.22
N GLU A 759 -17.49 17.67 17.24
CA GLU A 759 -18.58 16.83 17.70
C GLU A 759 -19.77 16.84 16.73
N PRO A 760 -20.67 15.84 16.79
CA PRO A 760 -21.84 15.75 15.91
C PRO A 760 -22.72 17.01 15.94
N SER A 761 -22.92 17.59 17.12
CA SER A 761 -23.73 18.80 17.35
C SER A 761 -23.23 19.99 16.56
N GLU A 762 -21.91 20.21 16.51
CA GLU A 762 -21.31 21.32 15.75
C GLU A 762 -21.54 21.16 14.25
N LEU A 763 -21.38 19.94 13.71
CA LEU A 763 -21.63 19.70 12.29
C LEU A 763 -23.13 19.84 11.92
N LEU A 764 -24.02 19.43 12.83
CA LEU A 764 -25.46 19.65 12.70
C LEU A 764 -25.82 21.14 12.75
N GLN A 765 -25.15 21.94 13.57
CA GLN A 765 -25.33 23.41 13.58
C GLN A 765 -24.86 24.05 12.27
N ILE A 766 -23.74 23.59 11.70
CA ILE A 766 -23.27 24.04 10.38
C ILE A 766 -24.32 23.73 9.30
N LEU A 767 -24.89 22.52 9.32
CA LEU A 767 -25.98 22.14 8.41
C LEU A 767 -27.20 23.05 8.58
N GLN A 768 -27.68 23.25 9.82
CA GLN A 768 -28.82 24.11 10.12
C GLN A 768 -28.59 25.55 9.67
N LYS A 769 -27.36 26.08 9.87
CA LYS A 769 -26.98 27.40 9.39
C LYS A 769 -27.11 27.51 7.87
N GLY A 770 -26.60 26.50 7.14
CA GLY A 770 -26.72 26.45 5.68
C GLY A 770 -28.17 26.40 5.20
N LEU A 771 -29.01 25.58 5.85
CA LEU A 771 -30.44 25.48 5.54
C LEU A 771 -31.20 26.78 5.82
N ALA A 772 -30.91 27.45 6.95
CA ALA A 772 -31.51 28.73 7.28
C ALA A 772 -31.10 29.82 6.28
N GLN A 773 -29.84 29.84 5.86
CA GLN A 773 -29.34 30.80 4.88
C GLN A 773 -29.98 30.59 3.49
N ARG A 774 -30.26 29.34 3.10
CA ARG A 774 -30.98 29.00 1.87
C ARG A 774 -32.37 29.65 1.84
N VAL A 775 -33.13 29.56 2.94
CA VAL A 775 -34.45 30.20 3.06
C VAL A 775 -34.36 31.74 2.99
N VAL A 776 -33.31 32.34 3.56
CA VAL A 776 -33.09 33.79 3.44
C VAL A 776 -32.75 34.18 2.00
N ALA A 777 -31.94 33.39 1.30
CA ALA A 777 -31.63 33.60 -0.11
C ALA A 777 -32.88 33.48 -1.00
N GLU A 778 -33.78 32.54 -0.70
CA GLU A 778 -35.09 32.39 -1.35
C GLU A 778 -35.91 33.68 -1.28
N HIS A 779 -36.05 34.25 -0.07
CA HIS A 779 -36.80 35.50 0.13
C HIS A 779 -36.09 36.74 -0.47
N ALA A 780 -34.76 36.79 -0.45
CA ALA A 780 -33.99 37.92 -0.96
C ALA A 780 -33.90 37.95 -2.50
N MET A 781 -33.90 36.78 -3.15
CA MET A 781 -33.76 36.66 -4.61
C MET A 781 -35.06 36.29 -5.33
N ASN A 782 -36.19 36.16 -4.61
CA ASN A 782 -37.42 35.52 -5.11
C ASN A 782 -37.17 34.11 -5.68
N ALA A 783 -36.14 33.43 -5.19
CA ALA A 783 -35.82 32.07 -5.58
C ALA A 783 -36.72 31.11 -4.79
N ASP A 784 -37.27 30.11 -5.45
CA ASP A 784 -37.91 28.98 -4.78
C ASP A 784 -36.83 27.91 -4.53
N SER A 785 -36.82 27.28 -3.35
CA SER A 785 -36.00 26.11 -3.00
C SER A 785 -35.97 25.04 -4.10
N SER A 786 -37.06 24.94 -4.86
CA SER A 786 -37.21 24.01 -5.98
C SER A 786 -36.36 24.36 -7.20
N ARG A 787 -35.81 25.57 -7.25
CA ARG A 787 -35.13 26.16 -8.41
C ARG A 787 -33.62 26.35 -8.24
N SER A 788 -33.05 25.77 -7.21
CA SER A 788 -31.61 25.75 -6.96
C SER A 788 -31.15 24.36 -6.59
N HIS A 789 -29.85 24.10 -6.76
CA HIS A 789 -29.21 22.87 -6.27
C HIS A 789 -28.43 23.18 -5.01
N MET A 790 -28.66 22.44 -3.93
CA MET A 790 -27.89 22.56 -2.70
C MET A 790 -26.92 21.39 -2.58
N VAL A 791 -25.65 21.69 -2.30
CA VAL A 791 -24.58 20.73 -2.05
C VAL A 791 -24.01 20.99 -0.66
N PHE A 792 -24.21 20.03 0.23
CA PHE A 792 -23.57 20.00 1.54
C PHE A 792 -22.44 18.97 1.54
N THR A 793 -21.23 19.39 1.90
CA THR A 793 -20.05 18.52 1.89
C THR A 793 -19.46 18.41 3.28
N VAL A 794 -19.28 17.17 3.74
CA VAL A 794 -18.52 16.81 4.93
C VAL A 794 -17.16 16.27 4.46
N ARG A 795 -16.09 16.94 4.84
CA ARG A 795 -14.72 16.57 4.52
C ARG A 795 -14.04 15.97 5.73
N LEU A 796 -13.40 14.82 5.53
CA LEU A 796 -12.58 14.12 6.54
C LEU A 796 -11.11 14.20 6.10
N ALA A 797 -10.30 14.95 6.84
CA ALA A 797 -8.87 15.14 6.56
C ALA A 797 -8.03 14.54 7.69
N ALA A 798 -7.17 13.57 7.37
CA ALA A 798 -6.21 13.02 8.33
C ALA A 798 -4.87 13.78 8.23
N GLU A 799 -4.26 14.10 9.36
CA GLU A 799 -2.91 14.72 9.39
C GLU A 799 -1.89 13.88 8.60
N GLY A 800 -1.09 14.55 7.75
CA GLY A 800 -0.04 13.93 6.94
C GLY A 800 -0.49 13.30 5.61
N ARG A 801 -1.78 13.30 5.26
CA ARG A 801 -2.27 12.85 3.95
C ARG A 801 -2.75 14.00 3.08
N ARG A 802 -2.34 13.99 1.80
CA ARG A 802 -2.65 15.06 0.83
C ARG A 802 -4.07 14.96 0.23
N ALA A 803 -4.72 13.79 0.32
CA ALA A 803 -6.06 13.56 -0.25
C ALA A 803 -7.14 13.63 0.85
N SER A 804 -8.08 14.57 0.71
CA SER A 804 -9.25 14.72 1.59
C SER A 804 -10.43 13.85 1.14
N ARG A 805 -11.12 13.20 2.06
CA ARG A 805 -12.25 12.29 1.80
C ARG A 805 -13.56 13.07 1.91
N LYS A 806 -14.52 12.85 1.01
CA LYS A 806 -15.75 13.66 0.96
C LYS A 806 -17.02 12.82 1.05
N LEU A 807 -17.89 13.19 2.00
CA LEU A 807 -19.32 12.87 2.01
C LEU A 807 -20.06 14.05 1.38
N THR A 808 -20.71 13.84 0.25
CA THR A 808 -21.40 14.89 -0.49
C THR A 808 -22.89 14.61 -0.54
N PHE A 809 -23.70 15.57 -0.08
CA PHE A 809 -25.15 15.49 -0.07
C PHE A 809 -25.72 16.51 -1.04
N CYS A 810 -26.42 16.04 -2.07
CA CYS A 810 -26.93 16.89 -3.16
C CYS A 810 -28.46 16.88 -3.18
N ASP A 811 -29.08 18.00 -2.84
CA ASP A 811 -30.50 18.25 -3.09
C ASP A 811 -30.64 18.95 -4.44
N LEU A 812 -31.00 18.19 -5.47
CA LEU A 812 -31.13 18.71 -6.82
C LEU A 812 -32.45 19.46 -6.99
N GLY A 813 -32.47 20.50 -7.83
CA GLY A 813 -33.68 21.24 -8.21
C GLY A 813 -34.75 20.36 -8.87
N GLY A 814 -35.98 20.88 -8.95
CA GLY A 814 -37.12 20.26 -9.60
C GLY A 814 -36.92 20.06 -11.10
N CYS A 815 -37.40 18.93 -11.63
CA CYS A 815 -37.30 18.56 -13.04
C CYS A 815 -38.55 18.90 -13.88
N GLU A 816 -39.34 19.89 -13.47
CA GLU A 816 -40.63 20.19 -14.10
C GLU A 816 -40.55 20.68 -15.56
N ARG A 817 -41.61 20.40 -16.34
CA ARG A 817 -41.72 20.81 -17.75
C ARG A 817 -42.24 22.24 -17.89
N LEU A 818 -41.48 23.04 -18.64
CA LEU A 818 -41.81 24.43 -19.01
C LEU A 818 -43.19 24.62 -19.67
N LYS A 819 -43.73 23.60 -20.36
CA LYS A 819 -45.02 23.71 -21.08
C LYS A 819 -46.24 23.82 -20.15
N LYS A 820 -46.13 23.36 -18.90
CA LYS A 820 -47.23 23.34 -17.92
C LYS A 820 -47.22 24.59 -17.02
N SER A 821 -46.05 25.23 -16.90
CA SER A 821 -45.85 26.48 -16.17
C SER A 821 -46.16 27.67 -17.09
N GLN A 822 -47.25 28.40 -16.87
CA GLN A 822 -47.59 29.65 -17.59
C GLN A 822 -46.67 30.82 -17.20
N VAL A 823 -45.37 30.57 -17.09
CA VAL A 823 -44.42 31.46 -16.43
C VAL A 823 -43.56 32.17 -17.48
N ALA A 824 -43.62 33.50 -17.51
CA ALA A 824 -42.87 34.36 -18.43
C ALA A 824 -41.76 35.14 -17.70
N GLY A 825 -40.73 35.57 -18.42
CA GLY A 825 -39.65 36.40 -17.89
C GLY A 825 -38.52 35.63 -17.20
N ASP A 826 -37.97 36.15 -16.11
CA ASP A 826 -36.77 35.60 -15.47
C ASP A 826 -37.00 34.21 -14.84
N LEU A 827 -38.20 33.95 -14.36
CA LEU A 827 -38.61 32.63 -13.85
C LEU A 827 -38.57 31.54 -14.94
N GLN A 828 -38.67 31.90 -16.22
CA GLN A 828 -38.51 30.96 -17.34
C GLN A 828 -37.03 30.64 -17.58
N LYS A 829 -36.14 31.64 -17.46
CA LYS A 829 -34.69 31.46 -17.60
C LYS A 829 -34.14 30.54 -16.50
N GLU A 830 -34.62 30.70 -15.27
CA GLU A 830 -34.28 29.80 -14.16
C GLU A 830 -34.65 28.34 -14.47
N ALA A 831 -35.90 28.09 -14.87
CA ALA A 831 -36.38 26.76 -15.20
C ALA A 831 -35.62 26.13 -16.38
N ILE A 832 -35.17 26.94 -17.36
CA ILE A 832 -34.28 26.48 -18.43
C ILE A 832 -32.91 26.07 -17.87
N GLU A 833 -32.31 26.88 -17.00
CA GLU A 833 -30.96 26.60 -16.48
C GLU A 833 -30.95 25.39 -15.54
N ILE A 834 -31.98 25.20 -14.72
CA ILE A 834 -32.15 23.99 -13.90
C ILE A 834 -32.25 22.76 -14.79
N ASN A 835 -33.11 22.78 -15.81
CA ASN A 835 -33.24 21.65 -16.73
C ASN A 835 -31.94 21.36 -17.50
N LYS A 836 -31.18 22.40 -17.87
CA LYS A 836 -29.86 22.25 -18.49
C LYS A 836 -28.86 21.57 -17.55
N SER A 837 -28.82 21.99 -16.29
CA SER A 837 -27.96 21.41 -15.27
C SER A 837 -28.27 19.93 -14.99
N LEU A 838 -29.55 19.57 -14.91
CA LEU A 838 -30.02 18.19 -14.70
C LEU A 838 -29.76 17.32 -15.94
N SER A 839 -29.92 17.88 -17.14
CA SER A 839 -29.62 17.18 -18.40
C SER A 839 -28.12 16.87 -18.52
N ALA A 840 -27.26 17.83 -18.19
CA ALA A 840 -25.81 17.64 -18.16
C ALA A 840 -25.41 16.59 -17.11
N LEU A 841 -26.01 16.64 -15.92
CA LEU A 841 -25.77 15.63 -14.87
C LEU A 841 -26.20 14.24 -15.34
N SER A 842 -27.34 14.13 -16.01
CA SER A 842 -27.82 12.87 -16.58
C SER A 842 -26.85 12.31 -17.62
N SER A 843 -26.33 13.15 -18.52
CA SER A 843 -25.32 12.72 -19.51
C SER A 843 -24.01 12.29 -18.87
N VAL A 844 -23.61 12.93 -17.76
CA VAL A 844 -22.45 12.49 -16.97
C VAL A 844 -22.71 11.14 -16.30
N ILE A 845 -23.85 10.99 -15.63
CA ILE A 845 -24.24 9.73 -14.97
C ILE A 845 -24.31 8.59 -15.99
N GLU A 846 -24.94 8.79 -17.14
CA GLU A 846 -25.02 7.81 -18.23
C GLU A 846 -23.63 7.47 -18.79
N ALA A 847 -22.73 8.45 -18.92
CA ALA A 847 -21.38 8.23 -19.40
C ALA A 847 -20.50 7.48 -18.38
N VAL A 848 -20.66 7.77 -17.08
CA VAL A 848 -19.97 7.08 -15.98
C VAL A 848 -20.46 5.65 -15.87
N ALA A 849 -21.78 5.44 -15.78
CA ALA A 849 -22.38 4.12 -15.67
C ALA A 849 -22.07 3.26 -16.91
N GLY A 850 -22.12 3.84 -18.11
CA GLY A 850 -21.73 3.17 -19.35
C GLY A 850 -20.22 3.05 -19.60
N ARG A 851 -19.37 3.41 -18.61
CA ARG A 851 -17.89 3.37 -18.67
C ARG A 851 -17.30 3.98 -19.94
N ARG A 852 -17.88 5.09 -20.42
CA ARG A 852 -17.41 5.78 -21.64
C ARG A 852 -16.03 6.39 -21.40
N ARG A 853 -15.16 6.35 -22.41
CA ARG A 853 -13.81 6.95 -22.35
C ARG A 853 -13.83 8.46 -22.07
N HIS A 854 -14.85 9.15 -22.56
CA HIS A 854 -15.04 10.58 -22.33
C HIS A 854 -16.32 10.80 -21.53
N VAL A 855 -16.20 11.51 -20.40
CA VAL A 855 -17.32 11.92 -19.56
C VAL A 855 -17.45 13.45 -19.60
N PRO A 856 -18.62 14.00 -19.96
CA PRO A 856 -18.81 15.42 -20.24
C PRO A 856 -18.96 16.28 -18.97
N TYR A 857 -18.01 16.19 -18.03
CA TYR A 857 -18.03 16.98 -16.78
C TYR A 857 -17.97 18.50 -17.01
N ARG A 858 -17.64 18.96 -18.21
CA ARG A 858 -17.48 20.39 -18.53
C ARG A 858 -18.78 21.07 -18.97
N ASP A 859 -19.83 20.30 -19.26
CA ASP A 859 -21.08 20.81 -19.84
C ASP A 859 -21.84 21.77 -18.91
N HIS A 860 -21.64 21.66 -17.59
CA HIS A 860 -22.29 22.51 -16.62
C HIS A 860 -21.42 22.73 -15.36
N LYS A 861 -21.64 23.84 -14.63
CA LYS A 861 -20.91 24.10 -13.36
C LYS A 861 -21.21 23.04 -12.29
N LEU A 862 -22.45 22.53 -12.26
CA LEU A 862 -22.85 21.43 -11.38
C LEU A 862 -22.02 20.16 -11.64
N THR A 863 -21.86 19.76 -12.90
CA THR A 863 -21.11 18.55 -13.25
C THR A 863 -19.61 18.71 -13.02
N ARG A 864 -19.08 19.93 -13.10
CA ARG A 864 -17.71 20.23 -12.67
C ARG A 864 -17.53 20.12 -11.16
N LEU A 865 -18.50 20.62 -10.39
CA LEU A 865 -18.50 20.54 -8.92
C LEU A 865 -18.60 19.08 -8.46
N LEU A 866 -19.43 18.27 -9.12
CA LEU A 866 -19.67 16.87 -8.76
C LEU A 866 -18.71 15.88 -9.43
N ARG A 867 -17.62 16.35 -10.05
CA ARG A 867 -16.72 15.48 -10.82
C ARG A 867 -16.09 14.35 -10.00
N ASP A 868 -15.58 14.66 -8.81
CA ASP A 868 -15.02 13.66 -7.89
C ASP A 868 -16.08 13.01 -6.97
N ALA A 869 -17.31 13.52 -7.03
CA ALA A 869 -18.47 13.01 -6.31
C ALA A 869 -19.21 11.91 -7.11
N VAL A 870 -19.18 11.98 -8.44
CA VAL A 870 -19.85 11.02 -9.35
C VAL A 870 -18.85 10.16 -10.13
N GLY A 871 -17.60 10.61 -10.28
CA GLY A 871 -16.56 9.91 -11.02
C GLY A 871 -15.55 9.16 -10.16
N GLY A 872 -14.73 8.32 -10.81
CA GLY A 872 -13.60 7.63 -10.18
C GLY A 872 -14.04 6.45 -9.30
N THR A 873 -13.61 6.44 -8.05
CA THR A 873 -13.96 5.43 -7.04
C THR A 873 -15.09 5.90 -6.11
N ALA A 874 -15.81 6.95 -6.49
CA ALA A 874 -16.92 7.48 -5.72
C ALA A 874 -18.11 6.52 -5.72
N LYS A 875 -18.75 6.35 -4.57
CA LYS A 875 -19.97 5.55 -4.41
C LYS A 875 -21.17 6.50 -4.38
N VAL A 876 -22.07 6.33 -5.33
CA VAL A 876 -23.19 7.23 -5.56
C VAL A 876 -24.51 6.53 -5.23
N LEU A 877 -25.33 7.17 -4.40
CA LEU A 877 -26.68 6.74 -4.09
C LEU A 877 -27.66 7.84 -4.48
N MET A 878 -28.56 7.54 -5.40
CA MET A 878 -29.53 8.46 -5.96
C MET A 878 -30.94 8.06 -5.52
N TYR A 879 -31.59 8.93 -4.76
CA TYR A 879 -32.98 8.77 -4.33
C TYR A 879 -33.93 9.55 -5.23
N VAL A 880 -34.78 8.82 -5.95
CA VAL A 880 -35.77 9.38 -6.84
C VAL A 880 -37.06 9.54 -6.05
N CYS A 881 -37.36 10.77 -5.67
CA CYS A 881 -38.52 11.09 -4.86
C CYS A 881 -39.74 11.29 -5.76
N CYS A 882 -40.85 10.66 -5.41
CA CYS A 882 -42.06 10.63 -6.21
C CYS A 882 -43.29 11.04 -5.40
N SER A 883 -44.17 11.83 -6.02
CA SER A 883 -45.49 12.12 -5.50
C SER A 883 -46.49 11.07 -6.00
N PRO A 884 -47.30 10.46 -5.12
CA PRO A 884 -48.32 9.50 -5.54
C PRO A 884 -49.57 10.16 -6.13
N ALA A 885 -49.76 11.47 -5.97
CA ALA A 885 -50.97 12.17 -6.43
C ALA A 885 -51.14 12.16 -7.94
N THR A 886 -52.37 11.95 -8.41
CA THR A 886 -52.75 12.05 -9.83
C THR A 886 -52.40 13.38 -10.48
N SER A 887 -52.53 14.50 -9.76
CA SER A 887 -52.14 15.84 -10.26
C SER A 887 -50.68 15.93 -10.73
N ASN A 888 -49.83 15.05 -10.22
CA ASN A 888 -48.38 15.04 -10.38
C ASN A 888 -47.89 13.91 -11.31
N MET A 889 -48.78 13.07 -11.84
CA MET A 889 -48.44 11.81 -12.51
C MET A 889 -47.49 11.95 -13.71
N GLU A 890 -47.64 12.99 -14.54
CA GLU A 890 -46.82 13.17 -15.75
C GLU A 890 -45.37 13.50 -15.43
N GLU A 891 -45.17 14.33 -14.41
CA GLU A 891 -43.85 14.73 -13.93
C GLU A 891 -43.20 13.58 -13.17
N THR A 892 -43.98 12.81 -12.40
CA THR A 892 -43.50 11.62 -11.71
C THR A 892 -43.06 10.57 -12.73
N ALA A 893 -43.82 10.36 -13.82
CA ALA A 893 -43.46 9.46 -14.91
C ALA A 893 -42.14 9.89 -15.59
N ALA A 894 -41.95 11.18 -15.81
CA ALA A 894 -40.72 11.71 -16.41
C ALA A 894 -39.51 11.50 -15.50
N ALA A 895 -39.66 11.74 -14.19
CA ALA A 895 -38.60 11.51 -13.21
C ALA A 895 -38.22 10.03 -13.12
N LEU A 896 -39.20 9.13 -13.02
CA LEU A 896 -39.00 7.67 -13.00
C LEU A 896 -38.31 7.17 -14.27
N LYS A 897 -38.70 7.70 -15.45
CA LYS A 897 -38.10 7.31 -16.73
C LYS A 897 -36.63 7.68 -16.83
N LEU A 898 -36.26 8.88 -16.38
CA LEU A 898 -34.85 9.31 -16.36
C LEU A 898 -34.05 8.48 -15.37
N ALA A 899 -34.57 8.31 -14.16
CA ALA A 899 -33.93 7.51 -13.13
C ALA A 899 -33.71 6.05 -13.56
N SER A 900 -34.69 5.44 -14.24
CA SER A 900 -34.57 4.09 -14.76
C SER A 900 -33.48 3.97 -15.82
N ARG A 901 -33.18 5.02 -16.58
CA ARG A 901 -32.01 5.03 -17.49
C ARG A 901 -30.69 5.00 -16.73
N ALA A 902 -30.59 5.79 -15.65
CA ALA A 902 -29.42 5.78 -14.79
C ALA A 902 -29.21 4.40 -14.13
N ALA A 903 -30.28 3.78 -13.63
CA ALA A 903 -30.25 2.43 -13.05
C ALA A 903 -29.83 1.34 -14.06
N LYS A 904 -30.38 1.38 -15.29
CA LYS A 904 -30.10 0.38 -16.33
C LYS A 904 -28.70 0.47 -16.93
N ALA A 905 -28.06 1.64 -16.87
CA ALA A 905 -26.74 1.84 -17.44
C ALA A 905 -25.64 1.01 -16.72
N GLU A 906 -25.88 0.55 -15.49
CA GLU A 906 -24.95 -0.33 -14.75
C GLU A 906 -25.27 -1.82 -14.93
N LEU A 907 -26.55 -2.19 -15.11
CA LEU A 907 -27.02 -3.57 -15.35
C LEU A 907 -26.65 -4.12 -16.75
N GLY A 908 -26.29 -3.26 -17.71
CA GLY A 908 -26.01 -3.63 -19.10
C GLY A 908 -24.73 -4.43 -19.37
N LEU A 909 -23.98 -4.84 -18.34
CA LEU A 909 -22.68 -5.52 -18.50
C LEU A 909 -22.51 -6.81 -17.68
N SER A 910 -23.56 -7.37 -17.07
CA SER A 910 -23.46 -8.65 -16.33
C SER A 910 -24.43 -9.75 -16.75
N CYS A 911 -25.29 -9.54 -17.75
CA CYS A 911 -26.13 -10.61 -18.30
C CYS A 911 -26.43 -10.34 -19.78
N VAL A 912 -26.52 -11.39 -20.59
CA VAL A 912 -26.69 -11.37 -22.07
C VAL A 912 -25.38 -11.22 -22.88
N CYS A 913 -24.44 -12.15 -22.70
CA CYS A 913 -23.57 -12.58 -23.81
C CYS A 913 -23.03 -14.02 -23.69
N CYS A 914 -23.15 -14.68 -22.52
CA CYS A 914 -22.73 -16.08 -22.35
C CYS A 914 -23.80 -17.16 -22.65
N PHE A 915 -25.03 -16.79 -23.04
CA PHE A 915 -26.10 -17.78 -23.27
C PHE A 915 -26.54 -17.96 -24.73
N ASN A 916 -25.93 -17.25 -25.70
CA ASN A 916 -26.30 -17.38 -27.12
C ASN A 916 -25.21 -17.96 -28.03
N TRP A 917 -24.18 -18.60 -27.45
CA TRP A 917 -23.09 -19.27 -28.20
C TRP A 917 -22.96 -20.77 -27.89
N LEU A 918 -24.06 -21.41 -27.48
CA LEU A 918 -24.18 -22.88 -27.31
C LEU A 918 -25.40 -23.49 -28.01
N GLY A 919 -26.20 -22.69 -28.74
CA GLY A 919 -27.42 -23.13 -29.44
C GLY A 919 -27.29 -23.25 -30.97
N ALA A 920 -26.17 -22.82 -31.55
CA ALA A 920 -25.93 -22.91 -33.00
C ALA A 920 -24.62 -23.67 -33.21
N TRP A 921 -24.70 -24.99 -33.34
CA TRP A 921 -23.76 -25.93 -33.98
C TRP A 921 -24.00 -27.40 -33.55
N LYS A 922 -25.28 -27.78 -33.36
CA LYS A 922 -25.70 -29.19 -33.33
C LYS A 922 -26.84 -29.35 -34.33
N ASN A 923 -26.51 -29.35 -35.62
CA ASN A 923 -27.27 -29.98 -36.69
C ASN A 923 -26.59 -29.70 -38.04
N THR A 924 -25.46 -30.35 -38.30
CA THR A 924 -25.03 -30.64 -39.68
C THR A 924 -23.83 -31.60 -39.70
N TRP A 925 -24.11 -32.82 -40.17
CA TRP A 925 -23.20 -33.76 -40.85
C TRP A 925 -22.11 -34.48 -40.04
N TRP A 926 -22.52 -35.66 -39.56
CA TRP A 926 -21.81 -36.92 -39.81
C TRP A 926 -21.25 -37.01 -41.23
N LEU A 927 -19.94 -37.29 -41.37
CA LEU A 927 -19.35 -38.28 -42.29
C LEU A 927 -17.81 -38.14 -42.32
N GLY A 928 -17.12 -39.25 -42.09
CA GLY A 928 -15.88 -39.55 -42.83
C GLY A 928 -14.55 -39.52 -42.09
N SER A 929 -14.26 -40.58 -41.34
CA SER A 929 -13.05 -41.42 -41.48
C SER A 929 -11.68 -40.76 -41.78
N LYS A 930 -10.76 -40.75 -40.82
CA LYS A 930 -9.70 -41.75 -40.61
C LYS A 930 -8.88 -41.41 -39.38
#